data_AF-A0A1Y1Q338-F1
#
_entry.id   AF-A0A1Y1Q338-F1
#
_cell.length_a   1.000
_cell.length_b   1.000
_cell.length_c   1.000
_cell.angle_alpha   90.00
_cell.angle_beta   90.00
_cell.angle_gamma   90.00
#
_symmetry.space_group_name_H-M   'P 1'
#
loop_
_entity.id
_entity.type
_entity.pdbx_description
1 polymer ?
#
loop_
_entity_poly.entity_id
_entity_poly.type
_entity_poly.pdbx_seq_one_letter_code
_entity_poly.pdbx_strand_id
1 'polypeptide(L)'
;MNYPYQITVVDYQRLKESNDDIQFGHYFVFRQVRDKKPQGRLARLLSRKSRDTKEVLPLVNKSVLIIGDDVRVDVRVFLQPRPLERVSCLVSNRDLYRAERDPVHLFIAVPMPPTDLRLQVTWNGTSFCHRVVTLQEGVAIETFALLLPGHYTAQLTSGTQRLGMTVNFTVAEYQLAPLTGRLIRHQLDHDSQYLWFELAVDSYQEPFTEQLLVELVEAGKPIARVGLLPIAPGQYSGGLPLSGEQALRLRLIAATDPEKIAEVVIPGSRKQERQVSVISELGQEFLFAMMPEAQAIPLRGGYLTKGEEISVSPLLVEEIVTHQRLLQVRNDIESLSLVHLDLMTGVYSTQFVGNVSAGSTVEVASTGSMSMTFAGGFVNGEPFETYTTFIQPTHFNLSVDTPSTLKPRDNLVIRLGCQGVSGTVPVLVCVRDARLTATEIPAVSLGASAKRNVDAAIADMNEWSFVGWQKLAPLLSRNLSLITAPQLESETAPTAEPRLGAPRPTSALRPEPDGAAGPIAEGAPRPTSALRPEPDGAAGPIAERPRGAAPRRPRGAPRPTSALRPEPDGAAGPIADGRRTIQSNNKPAPLQTRSEFPEMLFYGLVPVTETARDLVLPVGEALTTWVVETFALRHGDWAQARTTVVVDQPVRIDLEVPPAVYPQDNVVGRLHVVTASGTARLRLYCDGQPVELRSGKLTLCDPDFIVTPAELEFSVTPGFYQAIVEDLHTHDKDSIETTVQEPTKVKSYRKALHLLQSGETVTLDSAKSAKAVTLRLLPTLDKPFKALMTATADYGHLCCEQTAAKILAATFMYLTASEDSSRRRAEQIILTGIAREHKMFRPGRGFIMYPDHDYLSEHYSKYAVFYLWQLQPLETLPDLSASLRLAVQEGLAMANQVAAVHQLQRIPDRIAQIEDAYTLATLQKTPKTIYQFIDTLIEFTGTEARLRHPTHQVADRKIMAYAAASLIALKAWPRGLRLANQVTRQFNAQGCLYSTVDSVAALVLLQQLKLANVAMGTGQVRVNSTAMTLEEALTLAEPVTSVEVIEGVAAVEVIYPHIEDWDSFGQPFPITVDFQEINEELLLVEEIRSKLIEVWTAAGKPINLIPSPPPAGKKKKRFTLGNRLTLHITLPQGYRLGDLAHVVLPPCLSAAIEGGAKVKRFTLDFAGRNELRIPLLVTAKLQGTQHFAICVRNMFEEERASSTGLLTVTGDT
;
A
#
# COMPACT_ATOMS: atom_id res chain seq x y z
N MET A 1 -29.60 33.20 4.27
CA MET A 1 -29.17 33.20 2.87
C MET A 1 -27.67 33.34 2.86
N ASN A 2 -26.96 32.27 2.54
CA ASN A 2 -25.53 32.38 2.23
C ASN A 2 -25.48 32.70 0.74
N TYR A 3 -25.15 33.95 0.40
CA TYR A 3 -24.70 34.24 -0.96
C TYR A 3 -23.28 33.68 -1.07
N PRO A 4 -22.92 32.95 -2.14
CA PRO A 4 -21.56 32.41 -2.29
C PRO A 4 -20.49 33.50 -2.43
N TYR A 5 -20.89 34.78 -2.62
CA TYR A 5 -19.99 35.89 -2.95
C TYR A 5 -20.08 37.04 -1.94
N GLN A 6 -18.93 37.54 -1.46
CA GLN A 6 -18.81 38.74 -0.63
C GLN A 6 -18.77 40.03 -1.48
N ILE A 7 -19.90 40.37 -2.09
CA ILE A 7 -20.06 41.63 -2.83
C ILE A 7 -19.86 42.81 -1.86
N THR A 8 -18.88 43.67 -2.12
CA THR A 8 -18.53 44.83 -1.27
C THR A 8 -18.66 46.13 -2.04
N VAL A 9 -19.88 46.66 -2.12
CA VAL A 9 -20.16 47.94 -2.79
C VAL A 9 -19.59 49.09 -1.95
N VAL A 10 -18.52 49.70 -2.44
CA VAL A 10 -17.80 50.80 -1.75
C VAL A 10 -18.61 52.09 -1.70
N ASP A 11 -19.43 52.36 -2.73
CA ASP A 11 -20.34 53.51 -2.79
C ASP A 11 -21.78 53.08 -3.11
N TYR A 12 -22.50 52.68 -2.06
CA TYR A 12 -23.87 52.18 -2.17
C TYR A 12 -24.89 53.26 -2.60
N GLN A 13 -24.65 54.54 -2.27
CA GLN A 13 -25.57 55.61 -2.69
C GLN A 13 -25.42 55.89 -4.19
N ARG A 14 -24.20 55.94 -4.74
CA ARG A 14 -24.02 56.13 -6.19
C ARG A 14 -24.53 54.97 -7.03
N LEU A 15 -24.42 53.73 -6.55
CA LEU A 15 -25.08 52.59 -7.19
C LEU A 15 -26.60 52.81 -7.30
N LYS A 16 -27.21 53.37 -6.25
CA LYS A 16 -28.64 53.73 -6.20
C LYS A 16 -29.02 54.98 -7.01
N GLU A 17 -28.08 55.89 -7.26
CA GLU A 17 -28.24 57.06 -8.14
C GLU A 17 -28.01 56.72 -9.62
N SER A 18 -27.45 55.54 -9.93
CA SER A 18 -27.34 55.05 -11.30
C SER A 18 -28.72 54.70 -11.88
N ASN A 19 -28.92 55.01 -13.16
CA ASN A 19 -30.12 54.62 -13.92
C ASN A 19 -29.97 53.24 -14.59
N ASP A 20 -28.86 52.56 -14.32
CA ASP A 20 -28.46 51.34 -15.01
C ASP A 20 -29.25 50.15 -14.42
N ASP A 21 -29.78 49.29 -15.29
CA ASP A 21 -30.36 48.02 -14.86
C ASP A 21 -29.20 47.05 -14.63
N ILE A 22 -28.81 46.85 -13.37
CA ILE A 22 -27.68 46.01 -12.98
C ILE A 22 -28.20 44.77 -12.27
N GLN A 23 -27.96 43.62 -12.88
CA GLN A 23 -28.41 42.32 -12.40
C GLN A 23 -27.20 41.38 -12.24
N PHE A 24 -27.19 40.62 -11.15
CA PHE A 24 -26.12 39.69 -10.81
C PHE A 24 -26.57 38.26 -11.13
N GLY A 25 -25.78 37.58 -11.96
CA GLY A 25 -25.84 36.13 -12.15
C GLY A 25 -24.79 35.41 -11.28
N HIS A 26 -24.38 34.22 -11.68
CA HIS A 26 -23.41 33.41 -10.93
C HIS A 26 -21.97 33.73 -11.32
N TYR A 27 -21.71 33.92 -12.61
CA TYR A 27 -20.39 34.22 -13.19
C TYR A 27 -20.34 35.55 -13.95
N PHE A 28 -21.44 36.32 -13.98
CA PHE A 28 -21.53 37.59 -14.71
C PHE A 28 -22.33 38.68 -13.98
N VAL A 29 -21.96 39.93 -14.24
CA VAL A 29 -22.84 41.11 -14.05
C VAL A 29 -23.40 41.52 -15.40
N PHE A 30 -24.71 41.69 -15.44
CA PHE A 30 -25.46 42.18 -16.58
C PHE A 30 -25.82 43.65 -16.33
N ARG A 31 -25.32 44.57 -17.16
CA ARG A 31 -25.56 46.01 -17.05
C ARG A 31 -26.25 46.50 -18.32
N GLN A 32 -27.46 47.06 -18.19
CA GLN A 32 -28.13 47.81 -19.25
C GLN A 32 -28.05 49.31 -18.94
N VAL A 33 -27.15 50.01 -19.64
CA VAL A 33 -27.03 51.48 -19.59
C VAL A 33 -28.18 52.10 -20.37
N ARG A 34 -29.11 52.75 -19.67
CA ARG A 34 -30.26 53.43 -20.29
C ARG A 34 -29.92 54.88 -20.58
N ASP A 35 -29.76 55.17 -21.88
CA ASP A 35 -29.52 56.50 -22.45
C ASP A 35 -30.45 57.55 -21.80
N LYS A 36 -29.88 58.61 -21.20
CA LYS A 36 -30.67 59.64 -20.49
C LYS A 36 -31.57 60.40 -21.47
N LYS A 37 -32.84 59.98 -21.57
CA LYS A 37 -33.86 60.49 -22.49
C LYS A 37 -33.74 62.01 -22.71
N PRO A 38 -33.38 62.50 -23.91
CA PRO A 38 -32.97 63.87 -24.12
C PRO A 38 -34.02 64.89 -23.65
N GLN A 39 -33.62 65.73 -22.70
CA GLN A 39 -34.45 66.77 -22.11
C GLN A 39 -34.47 68.01 -23.00
N GLY A 40 -35.39 68.02 -23.97
CA GLY A 40 -35.66 69.17 -24.82
C GLY A 40 -36.13 68.77 -26.22
N ARG A 41 -37.00 69.58 -26.84
CA ARG A 41 -37.56 69.29 -28.17
C ARG A 41 -36.48 69.20 -29.26
N LEU A 42 -35.47 70.06 -29.20
CA LEU A 42 -34.34 70.06 -30.13
C LEU A 42 -33.45 68.82 -29.96
N ALA A 43 -33.13 68.47 -28.70
CA ALA A 43 -32.31 67.32 -28.38
C ALA A 43 -32.96 65.99 -28.84
N ARG A 44 -34.29 65.86 -28.75
CA ARG A 44 -35.04 64.70 -29.28
C ARG A 44 -35.11 64.61 -30.81
N LEU A 45 -34.88 65.72 -31.52
CA LEU A 45 -34.83 65.75 -32.99
C LEU A 45 -33.42 65.50 -33.54
N LEU A 46 -32.39 65.80 -32.75
CA LEU A 46 -30.98 65.59 -33.10
C LEU A 46 -30.40 64.29 -32.53
N SER A 47 -31.02 63.71 -31.50
CA SER A 47 -30.63 62.41 -30.98
C SER A 47 -30.83 61.32 -32.03
N ARG A 48 -29.74 60.59 -32.33
CA ARG A 48 -29.85 59.23 -32.88
C ARG A 48 -30.75 58.39 -31.95
N LYS A 49 -31.36 57.31 -32.48
CA LYS A 49 -32.14 56.37 -31.64
C LYS A 49 -31.32 56.00 -30.40
N SER A 50 -31.93 56.12 -29.22
CA SER A 50 -31.43 55.62 -27.92
C SER A 50 -30.73 54.29 -28.14
N ARG A 51 -29.45 54.20 -27.80
CA ARG A 51 -28.70 52.93 -27.87
C ARG A 51 -28.42 52.49 -26.45
N ASP A 52 -29.47 51.93 -25.85
CA ASP A 52 -29.41 51.25 -24.57
C ASP A 52 -28.27 50.24 -24.62
N THR A 53 -27.14 50.58 -23.99
CA THR A 53 -25.88 49.87 -24.19
C THR A 53 -25.81 48.74 -23.17
N LYS A 54 -25.76 47.51 -23.67
CA LYS A 54 -25.73 46.29 -22.87
C LYS A 54 -24.29 45.85 -22.71
N GLU A 55 -23.91 45.55 -21.48
CA GLU A 55 -22.54 45.19 -21.09
C GLU A 55 -22.62 43.96 -20.17
N VAL A 56 -21.86 42.92 -20.50
CA VAL A 56 -21.75 41.71 -19.67
C VAL A 56 -20.32 41.60 -19.17
N LEU A 57 -20.17 41.55 -17.86
CA LEU A 57 -18.89 41.68 -17.16
C LEU A 57 -18.61 40.41 -16.36
N PRO A 58 -17.55 39.65 -16.66
CA PRO A 58 -17.28 38.36 -16.02
C PRO A 58 -16.83 38.53 -14.57
N LEU A 59 -17.55 37.90 -13.64
CA LEU A 59 -17.27 37.83 -12.22
C LEU A 59 -16.27 36.71 -11.92
N VAL A 60 -15.01 36.87 -12.36
CA VAL A 60 -13.93 35.96 -11.98
C VAL A 60 -12.65 36.71 -11.60
N ASN A 61 -11.83 36.04 -10.78
CA ASN A 61 -10.65 36.60 -10.10
C ASN A 61 -11.00 37.75 -9.14
N LYS A 62 -9.99 38.35 -8.49
CA LYS A 62 -10.15 39.53 -7.60
C LYS A 62 -10.32 40.84 -8.41
N SER A 63 -11.13 40.78 -9.46
CA SER A 63 -11.30 41.83 -10.46
C SER A 63 -12.17 42.95 -9.91
N VAL A 64 -11.59 44.13 -9.68
CA VAL A 64 -12.37 45.31 -9.29
C VAL A 64 -13.22 45.76 -10.47
N LEU A 65 -14.52 45.53 -10.37
CA LEU A 65 -15.49 46.12 -11.29
C LEU A 65 -15.63 47.64 -11.02
N ILE A 66 -15.78 48.41 -12.09
CA ILE A 66 -16.05 49.85 -12.07
C ILE A 66 -17.32 50.03 -12.92
N ILE A 67 -18.36 50.63 -12.35
CA ILE A 67 -19.68 50.75 -12.99
C ILE A 67 -20.03 52.22 -13.10
N GLY A 68 -19.67 52.83 -14.23
CA GLY A 68 -19.99 54.22 -14.54
C GLY A 68 -19.02 54.82 -15.55
N ASP A 69 -19.54 55.69 -16.41
CA ASP A 69 -18.87 56.08 -17.65
C ASP A 69 -17.77 57.16 -17.46
N ASP A 70 -17.58 57.67 -16.24
CA ASP A 70 -16.70 58.83 -15.97
C ASP A 70 -16.12 58.83 -14.52
N VAL A 71 -14.99 58.14 -14.33
CA VAL A 71 -13.93 58.35 -13.31
C VAL A 71 -14.33 58.33 -11.81
N ARG A 72 -15.60 58.12 -11.44
CA ARG A 72 -16.12 58.46 -10.09
C ARG A 72 -17.00 57.41 -9.40
N VAL A 73 -17.08 56.16 -9.89
CA VAL A 73 -18.01 55.14 -9.36
C VAL A 73 -17.38 53.73 -9.29
N ASP A 74 -16.63 53.48 -8.21
CA ASP A 74 -15.97 52.19 -7.93
C ASP A 74 -16.94 51.18 -7.25
N VAL A 75 -17.72 50.44 -8.04
CA VAL A 75 -18.57 49.33 -7.52
C VAL A 75 -17.75 48.04 -7.44
N ARG A 76 -16.83 47.98 -6.46
CA ARG A 76 -15.83 46.91 -6.32
C ARG A 76 -16.44 45.54 -5.94
N VAL A 77 -16.99 44.83 -6.92
CA VAL A 77 -17.43 43.44 -6.72
C VAL A 77 -16.20 42.54 -6.50
N PHE A 78 -16.21 41.71 -5.47
CA PHE A 78 -15.19 40.69 -5.23
C PHE A 78 -15.83 39.30 -5.29
N LEU A 79 -15.41 38.48 -6.25
CA LEU A 79 -15.67 37.05 -6.19
C LEU A 79 -14.64 36.39 -5.25
N GLN A 80 -15.11 35.53 -4.34
CA GLN A 80 -14.25 34.46 -3.82
C GLN A 80 -14.38 33.29 -4.81
N PRO A 81 -13.30 32.82 -5.45
CA PRO A 81 -13.34 31.64 -6.30
C PRO A 81 -13.94 30.45 -5.54
N ARG A 82 -14.75 29.64 -6.22
CA ARG A 82 -15.33 28.45 -5.60
C ARG A 82 -14.20 27.50 -5.18
N PRO A 83 -14.24 26.91 -3.96
CA PRO A 83 -13.17 26.05 -3.46
C PRO A 83 -13.23 24.68 -4.14
N LEU A 84 -12.55 24.56 -5.29
CA LEU A 84 -12.42 23.31 -6.03
C LEU A 84 -11.35 22.41 -5.40
N GLU A 85 -11.55 21.10 -5.45
CA GLU A 85 -10.51 20.13 -5.08
C GLU A 85 -9.46 20.07 -6.21
N ARG A 86 -8.19 19.78 -5.90
CA ARG A 86 -7.29 19.35 -6.99
C ARG A 86 -7.71 17.96 -7.42
N VAL A 87 -7.94 17.75 -8.72
CA VAL A 87 -8.27 16.43 -9.28
C VAL A 87 -7.17 15.46 -8.86
N SER A 88 -7.53 14.46 -8.06
CA SER A 88 -6.57 13.59 -7.38
C SER A 88 -7.15 12.22 -7.07
N CYS A 89 -6.26 11.24 -7.08
CA CYS A 89 -6.53 9.83 -6.90
C CYS A 89 -5.52 9.25 -5.91
N LEU A 90 -6.04 8.50 -4.94
CA LEU A 90 -5.30 7.59 -4.08
C LEU A 90 -6.04 6.26 -4.18
N VAL A 91 -5.35 5.17 -4.49
CA VAL A 91 -5.92 3.81 -4.46
C VAL A 91 -4.96 2.84 -3.78
N SER A 92 -5.49 1.82 -3.13
CA SER A 92 -4.73 0.63 -2.75
C SER A 92 -4.72 -0.38 -3.90
N ASN A 93 -3.68 -1.22 -3.99
CA ASN A 93 -3.63 -2.27 -5.02
C ASN A 93 -4.62 -3.42 -4.80
N ARG A 94 -5.22 -3.48 -3.60
CA ARG A 94 -6.31 -4.34 -3.14
C ARG A 94 -6.81 -3.87 -1.77
N ASP A 95 -7.91 -4.45 -1.31
CA ASP A 95 -8.54 -4.13 -0.02
C ASP A 95 -8.02 -5.00 1.14
N LEU A 96 -7.43 -6.16 0.86
CA LEU A 96 -7.02 -7.15 1.87
C LEU A 96 -5.61 -7.69 1.63
N TYR A 97 -4.81 -7.80 2.70
CA TYR A 97 -3.38 -8.19 2.66
C TYR A 97 -3.03 -9.17 3.78
N ARG A 98 -2.17 -10.15 3.49
CA ARG A 98 -1.70 -11.10 4.51
C ARG A 98 -0.71 -10.45 5.45
N ALA A 99 -1.05 -10.40 6.73
CA ALA A 99 -0.24 -9.80 7.79
C ALA A 99 1.19 -10.37 7.79
N GLU A 100 2.18 -9.50 7.97
CA GLU A 100 3.62 -9.86 8.00
C GLU A 100 4.17 -10.58 6.74
N ARG A 101 3.37 -10.74 5.67
CA ARG A 101 3.79 -11.39 4.42
C ARG A 101 3.73 -10.43 3.23
N ASP A 102 2.62 -9.72 3.11
CA ASP A 102 2.29 -8.98 1.89
C ASP A 102 2.61 -7.49 2.01
N PRO A 103 3.22 -6.87 0.98
CA PRO A 103 3.32 -5.43 0.89
C PRO A 103 1.95 -4.83 0.52
N VAL A 104 1.65 -3.67 1.12
CA VAL A 104 0.62 -2.74 0.67
C VAL A 104 1.25 -1.72 -0.26
N HIS A 105 0.70 -1.58 -1.46
CA HIS A 105 1.06 -0.51 -2.37
C HIS A 105 -0.13 0.45 -2.51
N LEU A 106 0.14 1.73 -2.27
CA LEU A 106 -0.80 2.83 -2.49
C LEU A 106 -0.33 3.62 -3.72
N PHE A 107 -1.09 3.55 -4.80
CA PHE A 107 -0.84 4.37 -5.99
C PHE A 107 -1.48 5.74 -5.83
N ILE A 108 -0.74 6.75 -6.26
CA ILE A 108 -1.08 8.17 -6.14
C ILE A 108 -1.01 8.77 -7.54
N ALA A 109 -2.09 9.45 -7.95
CA ALA A 109 -2.14 10.23 -9.18
C ALA A 109 -2.71 11.62 -8.89
N VAL A 110 -1.93 12.66 -9.13
CA VAL A 110 -2.35 14.07 -9.04
C VAL A 110 -1.79 14.76 -10.29
N PRO A 111 -2.61 15.08 -11.31
CA PRO A 111 -2.09 15.58 -12.59
C PRO A 111 -1.40 16.94 -12.49
N MET A 112 -1.77 17.75 -11.49
CA MET A 112 -1.14 19.03 -11.16
C MET A 112 -0.78 19.06 -9.66
N PRO A 113 0.34 18.41 -9.26
CA PRO A 113 0.65 18.19 -7.85
C PRO A 113 0.93 19.51 -7.09
N PRO A 114 0.53 19.61 -5.81
CA PRO A 114 1.01 20.65 -4.92
C PRO A 114 2.44 20.35 -4.46
N THR A 115 3.21 21.39 -4.14
CA THR A 115 4.61 21.30 -3.71
C THR A 115 4.80 20.68 -2.32
N ASP A 116 3.73 20.55 -1.54
CA ASP A 116 3.75 20.04 -0.17
C ASP A 116 2.88 18.78 0.03
N LEU A 117 2.60 18.05 -1.06
CA LEU A 117 1.78 16.84 -1.07
C LEU A 117 2.23 15.83 0.00
N ARG A 118 1.29 15.40 0.83
CA ARG A 118 1.52 14.42 1.91
C ARG A 118 0.53 13.28 1.82
N LEU A 119 0.99 12.10 2.22
CA LEU A 119 0.18 10.92 2.50
C LEU A 119 0.09 10.76 4.02
N GLN A 120 -1.11 10.80 4.57
CA GLN A 120 -1.42 10.41 5.94
C GLN A 120 -1.97 8.99 5.95
N VAL A 121 -1.46 8.13 6.84
CA VAL A 121 -1.97 6.78 7.07
C VAL A 121 -2.39 6.66 8.54
N THR A 122 -3.56 6.08 8.80
CA THR A 122 -4.03 5.69 10.12
C THR A 122 -4.16 4.17 10.22
N TRP A 123 -4.04 3.63 11.43
CA TRP A 123 -4.23 2.22 11.78
C TRP A 123 -5.16 2.15 12.98
N ASN A 124 -6.25 1.40 12.86
CA ASN A 124 -7.33 1.29 13.86
C ASN A 124 -7.80 2.68 14.37
N GLY A 125 -7.86 3.67 13.47
CA GLY A 125 -8.23 5.07 13.76
C GLY A 125 -7.11 5.96 14.31
N THR A 126 -5.96 5.41 14.68
CA THR A 126 -4.82 6.13 15.28
C THR A 126 -3.80 6.54 14.22
N SER A 127 -3.11 7.67 14.37
CA SER A 127 -2.06 8.14 13.44
C SER A 127 -0.91 7.13 13.34
N PHE A 128 -0.79 6.45 12.19
CA PHE A 128 0.28 5.48 11.94
C PHE A 128 1.54 6.19 11.46
N CYS A 129 1.45 6.89 10.32
CA CYS A 129 2.53 7.71 9.78
C CYS A 129 2.03 8.85 8.90
N HIS A 130 2.90 9.81 8.63
CA HIS A 130 2.75 10.80 7.55
C HIS A 130 4.02 10.78 6.69
N ARG A 131 3.89 10.82 5.36
CA ARG A 131 4.99 10.88 4.40
C ARG A 131 4.81 12.09 3.49
N VAL A 132 5.90 12.77 3.10
CA VAL A 132 5.90 13.71 1.98
C VAL A 132 6.02 12.89 0.69
N VAL A 133 5.14 13.13 -0.28
CA VAL A 133 5.07 12.34 -1.51
C VAL A 133 5.66 13.14 -2.67
N THR A 134 6.67 12.57 -3.34
CA THR A 134 7.21 13.14 -4.58
C THR A 134 6.63 12.40 -5.77
N LEU A 135 5.94 13.11 -6.68
CA LEU A 135 5.38 12.52 -7.90
C LEU A 135 6.34 12.68 -9.09
N GLN A 136 6.41 11.66 -9.94
CA GLN A 136 7.05 11.70 -11.25
C GLN A 136 5.95 11.76 -12.32
N GLU A 137 5.95 12.79 -13.18
CA GLU A 137 4.87 13.05 -14.16
C GLU A 137 3.43 12.99 -13.57
N GLY A 138 3.28 13.40 -12.30
CA GLY A 138 1.99 13.38 -11.60
C GLY A 138 1.60 12.02 -10.99
N VAL A 139 2.47 11.00 -10.98
CA VAL A 139 2.21 9.70 -10.34
C VAL A 139 3.29 9.27 -9.33
N ALA A 140 2.92 8.44 -8.36
CA ALA A 140 3.83 7.73 -7.45
C ALA A 140 3.21 6.43 -6.91
N ILE A 141 4.05 5.59 -6.28
CA ILE A 141 3.63 4.43 -5.49
C ILE A 141 4.31 4.52 -4.12
N GLU A 142 3.51 4.64 -3.06
CA GLU A 142 3.97 4.53 -1.68
C GLU A 142 3.78 3.08 -1.20
N THR A 143 4.84 2.47 -0.66
CA THR A 143 4.82 1.05 -0.25
C THR A 143 5.01 0.91 1.26
N PHE A 144 4.29 -0.04 1.85
CA PHE A 144 4.33 -0.42 3.25
C PHE A 144 4.50 -1.93 3.34
N ALA A 145 5.45 -2.40 4.15
CA ALA A 145 5.71 -3.82 4.36
C ALA A 145 5.58 -4.17 5.85
N LEU A 146 5.34 -5.44 6.14
CA LEU A 146 5.15 -6.00 7.50
C LEU A 146 4.15 -5.19 8.36
N LEU A 147 3.06 -4.73 7.74
CA LEU A 147 1.96 -4.11 8.49
C LEU A 147 1.34 -5.12 9.46
N LEU A 148 1.00 -4.62 10.65
CA LEU A 148 0.24 -5.38 11.66
C LEU A 148 -1.18 -5.66 11.16
N PRO A 149 -1.84 -6.71 11.66
CA PRO A 149 -3.27 -6.88 11.44
C PRO A 149 -4.09 -5.68 11.93
N GLY A 150 -5.25 -5.49 11.30
CA GLY A 150 -6.18 -4.39 11.61
C GLY A 150 -6.59 -3.60 10.37
N HIS A 151 -7.43 -2.60 10.59
CA HIS A 151 -7.99 -1.74 9.55
C HIS A 151 -7.15 -0.48 9.41
N TYR A 152 -6.77 -0.13 8.19
CA TYR A 152 -5.99 1.05 7.84
C TYR A 152 -6.81 2.01 7.00
N THR A 153 -6.53 3.30 7.16
CA THR A 153 -7.04 4.33 6.25
C THR A 153 -5.90 5.19 5.72
N ALA A 154 -6.01 5.66 4.48
CA ALA A 154 -5.00 6.48 3.84
C ALA A 154 -5.66 7.68 3.14
N GLN A 155 -5.06 8.86 3.24
CA GLN A 155 -5.60 10.12 2.74
C GLN A 155 -4.46 11.02 2.24
N LEU A 156 -4.64 11.66 1.08
CA LEU A 156 -3.73 12.72 0.62
C LEU A 156 -4.12 14.08 1.23
N THR A 157 -3.11 14.90 1.55
CA THR A 157 -3.28 16.28 2.03
C THR A 157 -2.26 17.24 1.41
N SER A 158 -2.61 18.52 1.39
CA SER A 158 -1.75 19.66 1.04
C SER A 158 -2.15 20.83 1.95
N GLY A 159 -1.21 21.37 2.71
CA GLY A 159 -1.48 22.24 3.85
C GLY A 159 -2.49 21.61 4.81
N THR A 160 -3.66 22.25 4.93
CA THR A 160 -4.82 21.76 5.69
C THR A 160 -5.91 21.12 4.81
N GLN A 161 -5.79 21.20 3.47
CA GLN A 161 -6.75 20.65 2.52
C GLN A 161 -6.56 19.13 2.39
N ARG A 162 -7.67 18.38 2.42
CA ARG A 162 -7.71 16.97 1.99
C ARG A 162 -7.87 16.91 0.48
N LEU A 163 -7.17 15.97 -0.16
CA LEU A 163 -7.18 15.79 -1.61
C LEU A 163 -7.66 14.38 -1.94
N GLY A 164 -8.72 14.27 -2.75
CA GLY A 164 -9.31 12.98 -3.11
C GLY A 164 -9.88 12.22 -1.91
N MET A 165 -10.30 10.98 -2.16
CA MET A 165 -11.02 10.18 -1.17
C MET A 165 -10.10 9.42 -0.22
N THR A 166 -10.60 9.15 0.99
CA THR A 166 -9.94 8.22 1.93
C THR A 166 -10.01 6.80 1.38
N VAL A 167 -8.84 6.18 1.17
CA VAL A 167 -8.74 4.74 0.90
C VAL A 167 -8.77 3.97 2.22
N ASN A 168 -9.44 2.82 2.23
CA ASN A 168 -9.47 1.90 3.36
C ASN A 168 -8.94 0.53 2.91
N PHE A 169 -8.21 -0.17 3.78
CA PHE A 169 -7.77 -1.55 3.54
C PHE A 169 -7.49 -2.27 4.86
N THR A 170 -7.57 -3.59 4.87
CA THR A 170 -7.39 -4.43 6.05
C THR A 170 -6.21 -5.37 5.87
N VAL A 171 -5.53 -5.64 6.99
CA VAL A 171 -4.42 -6.60 7.09
C VAL A 171 -4.84 -7.71 8.05
N ALA A 172 -4.71 -8.98 7.66
CA ALA A 172 -5.14 -10.15 8.45
C ALA A 172 -4.43 -11.43 7.98
N GLU A 173 -4.53 -12.56 8.69
CA GLU A 173 -4.15 -13.88 8.13
C GLU A 173 -5.42 -14.62 7.67
N TYR A 174 -5.51 -14.88 6.37
CA TYR A 174 -6.72 -15.36 5.70
C TYR A 174 -6.44 -16.47 4.69
N GLN A 175 -7.51 -17.15 4.28
CA GLN A 175 -7.55 -17.98 3.09
C GLN A 175 -8.46 -17.32 2.03
N LEU A 176 -7.99 -17.24 0.79
CA LEU A 176 -8.85 -16.90 -0.35
C LEU A 176 -9.91 -18.00 -0.50
N ALA A 177 -11.16 -17.61 -0.71
CA ALA A 177 -12.23 -18.55 -1.00
C ALA A 177 -12.02 -19.22 -2.38
N PRO A 178 -12.65 -20.39 -2.62
CA PRO A 178 -12.59 -21.04 -3.92
C PRO A 178 -13.47 -20.37 -4.99
N LEU A 179 -14.51 -19.64 -4.56
CA LEU A 179 -15.39 -18.89 -5.45
C LEU A 179 -14.70 -17.59 -5.88
N THR A 180 -14.75 -17.29 -7.17
CA THR A 180 -14.24 -16.07 -7.80
C THR A 180 -15.39 -15.37 -8.50
N GLY A 181 -15.49 -14.04 -8.37
CA GLY A 181 -16.51 -13.25 -9.04
C GLY A 181 -15.90 -12.10 -9.84
N ARG A 182 -16.35 -11.92 -11.08
CA ARG A 182 -15.96 -10.81 -11.95
C ARG A 182 -17.19 -10.12 -12.51
N LEU A 183 -17.32 -8.82 -12.24
CA LEU A 183 -18.30 -7.96 -12.91
C LEU A 183 -17.95 -7.88 -14.40
N ILE A 184 -18.83 -8.41 -15.24
CA ILE A 184 -18.72 -8.34 -16.71
C ILE A 184 -19.36 -7.05 -17.20
N ARG A 185 -20.57 -6.78 -16.70
CA ARG A 185 -21.33 -5.56 -16.98
C ARG A 185 -22.10 -5.14 -15.73
N HIS A 186 -22.36 -3.85 -15.63
CA HIS A 186 -23.41 -3.32 -14.77
C HIS A 186 -24.10 -2.16 -15.49
N GLN A 187 -25.24 -1.73 -14.97
CA GLN A 187 -25.97 -0.55 -15.42
C GLN A 187 -26.82 -0.02 -14.26
N LEU A 188 -26.85 1.30 -14.07
CA LEU A 188 -27.80 1.95 -13.18
C LEU A 188 -29.03 2.39 -13.97
N ASP A 189 -30.21 2.01 -13.48
CA ASP A 189 -31.48 2.65 -13.83
C ASP A 189 -31.75 3.76 -12.81
N HIS A 190 -31.77 5.01 -13.27
CA HIS A 190 -31.93 6.18 -12.42
C HIS A 190 -33.38 6.40 -11.96
N ASP A 191 -34.37 6.05 -12.77
CA ASP A 191 -35.78 6.25 -12.46
C ASP A 191 -36.27 5.26 -11.40
N SER A 192 -35.81 4.00 -11.49
CA SER A 192 -36.16 2.95 -10.52
C SER A 192 -35.14 2.76 -9.39
N GLN A 193 -34.01 3.48 -9.43
CA GLN A 193 -32.86 3.31 -8.52
C GLN A 193 -32.41 1.85 -8.40
N TYR A 194 -32.30 1.17 -9.54
CA TYR A 194 -32.02 -0.27 -9.61
C TYR A 194 -30.67 -0.53 -10.29
N LEU A 195 -29.82 -1.30 -9.60
CA LEU A 195 -28.56 -1.79 -10.17
C LEU A 195 -28.83 -3.07 -10.94
N TRP A 196 -28.65 -3.05 -12.26
CA TRP A 196 -28.56 -4.26 -13.08
C TRP A 196 -27.11 -4.70 -13.24
N PHE A 197 -26.86 -6.01 -13.24
CA PHE A 197 -25.50 -6.55 -13.31
C PHE A 197 -25.41 -7.90 -14.03
N GLU A 198 -24.26 -8.15 -14.64
CA GLU A 198 -23.83 -9.42 -15.24
C GLU A 198 -22.50 -9.83 -14.59
N LEU A 199 -22.43 -11.08 -14.13
CA LEU A 199 -21.28 -11.66 -13.43
C LEU A 199 -20.78 -12.89 -14.18
N ALA A 200 -19.47 -12.98 -14.33
CA ALA A 200 -18.78 -14.27 -14.46
C ALA A 200 -18.41 -14.75 -13.06
N VAL A 201 -18.73 -16.01 -12.75
CA VAL A 201 -18.53 -16.62 -11.45
C VAL A 201 -17.92 -18.00 -11.65
N ASP A 202 -16.74 -18.21 -11.10
CA ASP A 202 -15.94 -19.42 -11.26
C ASP A 202 -15.66 -20.04 -9.88
N SER A 203 -15.57 -21.36 -9.78
CA SER A 203 -15.17 -22.08 -8.57
C SER A 203 -14.09 -23.09 -8.94
N TYR A 204 -12.91 -23.00 -8.34
CA TYR A 204 -11.74 -23.80 -8.76
C TYR A 204 -11.44 -23.72 -10.26
N GLN A 205 -11.60 -22.52 -10.83
CA GLN A 205 -11.49 -22.21 -12.28
C GLN A 205 -12.53 -22.89 -13.20
N GLU A 206 -13.43 -23.73 -12.68
CA GLU A 206 -14.60 -24.18 -13.43
C GLU A 206 -15.71 -23.12 -13.40
N PRO A 207 -16.46 -22.91 -14.49
CA PRO A 207 -17.64 -22.04 -14.48
C PRO A 207 -18.68 -22.53 -13.46
N PHE A 208 -19.09 -21.67 -12.53
CA PHE A 208 -20.02 -22.05 -11.46
C PHE A 208 -21.44 -22.27 -12.00
N THR A 209 -22.12 -23.36 -11.60
CA THR A 209 -23.39 -23.82 -12.19
C THR A 209 -24.55 -23.98 -11.19
N GLU A 210 -24.34 -23.70 -9.91
CA GLU A 210 -25.38 -23.86 -8.88
C GLU A 210 -26.19 -22.57 -8.68
N GLN A 211 -27.22 -22.60 -7.82
CA GLN A 211 -27.94 -21.39 -7.44
C GLN A 211 -27.03 -20.46 -6.62
N LEU A 212 -26.91 -19.21 -7.06
CA LEU A 212 -26.11 -18.18 -6.41
C LEU A 212 -27.01 -17.21 -5.66
N LEU A 213 -26.69 -16.92 -4.42
CA LEU A 213 -27.23 -15.80 -3.68
C LEU A 213 -26.32 -14.58 -3.88
N VAL A 214 -26.90 -13.43 -4.20
CA VAL A 214 -26.18 -12.16 -4.31
C VAL A 214 -26.75 -11.16 -3.30
N GLU A 215 -25.90 -10.65 -2.41
CA GLU A 215 -26.21 -9.56 -1.49
C GLU A 215 -25.51 -8.27 -1.95
N LEU A 216 -26.23 -7.15 -1.99
CA LEU A 216 -25.64 -5.82 -2.13
C LEU A 216 -25.15 -5.38 -0.74
N VAL A 217 -23.88 -5.00 -0.61
CA VAL A 217 -23.21 -4.79 0.67
C VAL A 217 -22.59 -3.39 0.75
N GLU A 218 -22.85 -2.70 1.85
CA GLU A 218 -22.25 -1.42 2.26
C GLU A 218 -21.51 -1.62 3.60
N ALA A 219 -20.23 -1.24 3.71
CA ALA A 219 -19.44 -1.36 4.94
C ALA A 219 -19.56 -2.74 5.64
N GLY A 220 -19.57 -3.83 4.85
CA GLY A 220 -19.74 -5.22 5.31
C GLY A 220 -21.18 -5.65 5.61
N LYS A 221 -22.12 -4.71 5.79
CA LYS A 221 -23.54 -4.93 6.04
C LYS A 221 -24.31 -5.13 4.72
N PRO A 222 -25.13 -6.19 4.57
CA PRO A 222 -26.00 -6.34 3.40
C PRO A 222 -27.20 -5.38 3.50
N ILE A 223 -27.53 -4.73 2.40
CA ILE A 223 -28.63 -3.75 2.26
C ILE A 223 -29.72 -4.21 1.28
N ALA A 224 -29.41 -5.13 0.35
CA ALA A 224 -30.37 -5.79 -0.53
C ALA A 224 -29.90 -7.21 -0.87
N ARG A 225 -30.80 -8.09 -1.34
CA ARG A 225 -30.51 -9.52 -1.56
C ARG A 225 -31.40 -10.13 -2.64
N VAL A 226 -30.82 -10.97 -3.51
CA VAL A 226 -31.51 -11.70 -4.58
C VAL A 226 -30.92 -13.11 -4.72
N GLY A 227 -31.75 -14.09 -5.15
CA GLY A 227 -31.29 -15.43 -5.53
C GLY A 227 -31.35 -15.60 -7.05
N LEU A 228 -30.25 -16.04 -7.66
CA LEU A 228 -30.06 -16.15 -9.11
C LEU A 228 -29.75 -17.59 -9.51
N LEU A 229 -30.26 -17.99 -10.68
CA LEU A 229 -29.82 -19.18 -11.39
C LEU A 229 -28.87 -18.77 -12.53
N PRO A 230 -27.92 -19.63 -12.94
CA PRO A 230 -27.06 -19.33 -14.08
C PRO A 230 -27.88 -19.31 -15.38
N ILE A 231 -27.55 -18.38 -16.27
CA ILE A 231 -28.09 -18.27 -17.63
C ILE A 231 -27.33 -19.21 -18.58
N ALA A 232 -26.01 -19.31 -18.35
CA ALA A 232 -25.08 -20.26 -18.92
C ALA A 232 -24.05 -20.63 -17.83
N PRO A 233 -23.25 -21.69 -17.97
CA PRO A 233 -22.23 -22.05 -16.99
C PRO A 233 -21.33 -20.86 -16.65
N GLY A 234 -21.21 -20.56 -15.34
CA GLY A 234 -20.48 -19.41 -14.80
C GLY A 234 -21.09 -18.03 -15.06
N GLN A 235 -22.23 -17.91 -15.76
CA GLN A 235 -22.81 -16.63 -16.14
C GLN A 235 -24.14 -16.35 -15.42
N TYR A 236 -24.18 -15.27 -14.66
CA TYR A 236 -25.35 -14.85 -13.88
C TYR A 236 -25.69 -13.40 -14.22
N SER A 237 -26.98 -13.07 -14.37
CA SER A 237 -27.44 -11.68 -14.33
C SER A 237 -28.55 -11.51 -13.31
N GLY A 238 -28.70 -10.29 -12.82
CA GLY A 238 -29.75 -9.93 -11.89
C GLY A 238 -29.85 -8.43 -11.74
N GLY A 239 -30.73 -8.01 -10.82
CA GLY A 239 -30.76 -6.64 -10.36
C GLY A 239 -31.12 -6.53 -8.88
N LEU A 240 -30.73 -5.43 -8.26
CA LEU A 240 -30.91 -5.13 -6.85
C LEU A 240 -31.29 -3.66 -6.64
N PRO A 241 -32.24 -3.34 -5.73
CA PRO A 241 -32.55 -1.96 -5.39
C PRO A 241 -31.35 -1.31 -4.70
N LEU A 242 -31.01 -0.10 -5.15
CA LEU A 242 -29.78 0.57 -4.78
C LEU A 242 -30.04 1.57 -3.64
N SER A 243 -29.31 1.42 -2.53
CA SER A 243 -29.30 2.37 -1.42
C SER A 243 -27.89 2.47 -0.81
N GLY A 244 -27.72 3.25 0.25
CA GLY A 244 -26.42 3.46 0.91
C GLY A 244 -25.64 4.67 0.37
N GLU A 245 -24.75 5.20 1.21
CA GLU A 245 -23.95 6.39 0.95
C GLU A 245 -22.55 6.03 0.41
N GLN A 246 -21.96 4.95 0.95
CA GLN A 246 -20.59 4.48 0.68
C GLN A 246 -20.52 3.57 -0.56
N ALA A 247 -19.29 3.12 -0.86
CA ALA A 247 -18.98 2.20 -1.95
C ALA A 247 -19.60 0.81 -1.71
N LEU A 248 -20.20 0.25 -2.76
CA LEU A 248 -20.97 -0.98 -2.69
C LEU A 248 -20.23 -2.18 -3.31
N ARG A 249 -20.52 -3.37 -2.77
CA ARG A 249 -20.05 -4.67 -3.27
C ARG A 249 -21.23 -5.59 -3.55
N LEU A 250 -21.07 -6.49 -4.51
CA LEU A 250 -21.89 -7.70 -4.65
C LEU A 250 -21.19 -8.84 -3.93
N ARG A 251 -21.74 -9.28 -2.79
CA ARG A 251 -21.30 -10.48 -2.09
C ARG A 251 -22.03 -11.68 -2.68
N LEU A 252 -21.26 -12.60 -3.25
CA LEU A 252 -21.73 -13.80 -3.94
C LEU A 252 -21.60 -14.99 -2.99
N ILE A 253 -22.65 -15.78 -2.81
CA ILE A 253 -22.67 -16.92 -1.87
C ILE A 253 -23.37 -18.10 -2.55
N ALA A 254 -22.77 -19.28 -2.61
CA ALA A 254 -23.48 -20.47 -3.09
C ALA A 254 -24.66 -20.82 -2.16
N ALA A 255 -25.85 -21.04 -2.72
CA ALA A 255 -27.05 -21.29 -1.92
C ALA A 255 -27.04 -22.67 -1.23
N THR A 256 -26.32 -23.62 -1.83
CA THR A 256 -26.05 -24.98 -1.34
C THR A 256 -24.94 -25.03 -0.29
N ASP A 257 -23.96 -24.14 -0.41
CA ASP A 257 -22.69 -24.20 0.32
C ASP A 257 -22.15 -22.79 0.65
N PRO A 258 -22.62 -22.15 1.74
CA PRO A 258 -22.22 -20.78 2.08
C PRO A 258 -20.73 -20.56 2.41
N GLU A 259 -19.91 -21.61 2.36
CA GLU A 259 -18.44 -21.52 2.38
C GLU A 259 -17.83 -21.11 1.03
N LYS A 260 -18.52 -21.36 -0.09
CA LYS A 260 -18.20 -20.82 -1.42
C LYS A 260 -18.75 -19.38 -1.48
N ILE A 261 -17.92 -18.42 -1.09
CA ILE A 261 -18.24 -16.98 -1.00
C ILE A 261 -17.22 -16.12 -1.75
N ALA A 262 -17.65 -15.04 -2.38
CA ALA A 262 -16.80 -14.04 -3.03
C ALA A 262 -17.37 -12.63 -2.83
N GLU A 263 -16.55 -11.59 -3.03
CA GLU A 263 -17.04 -10.19 -3.10
C GLU A 263 -16.52 -9.49 -4.34
N VAL A 264 -17.43 -8.83 -5.06
CA VAL A 264 -17.16 -8.10 -6.31
C VAL A 264 -17.44 -6.63 -6.09
N VAL A 265 -16.43 -5.77 -6.25
CA VAL A 265 -16.58 -4.32 -6.15
C VAL A 265 -17.38 -3.78 -7.34
N ILE A 266 -18.28 -2.84 -7.07
CA ILE A 266 -18.98 -2.05 -8.09
C ILE A 266 -18.25 -0.69 -8.16
N PRO A 267 -17.52 -0.35 -9.24
CA PRO A 267 -16.86 0.95 -9.35
C PRO A 267 -17.87 2.11 -9.41
N GLY A 268 -17.47 3.31 -8.99
CA GLY A 268 -18.31 4.51 -9.05
C GLY A 268 -19.55 4.46 -8.15
N SER A 269 -19.57 3.56 -7.17
CA SER A 269 -20.75 3.23 -6.38
C SER A 269 -20.78 3.88 -4.99
N ARG A 270 -20.29 5.11 -4.83
CA ARG A 270 -20.73 6.01 -3.72
C ARG A 270 -21.89 6.88 -4.17
N LYS A 271 -22.72 7.37 -3.25
CA LYS A 271 -23.91 8.16 -3.60
C LYS A 271 -23.60 9.39 -4.48
N GLN A 272 -22.54 10.13 -4.16
CA GLN A 272 -22.08 11.30 -4.95
C GLN A 272 -21.53 10.94 -6.34
N GLU A 273 -21.17 9.67 -6.54
CA GLU A 273 -20.58 9.14 -7.78
C GLU A 273 -21.67 8.58 -8.71
N ARG A 274 -22.68 7.88 -8.15
CA ARG A 274 -23.90 7.50 -8.89
C ARG A 274 -24.79 8.70 -9.23
N GLN A 275 -24.90 9.71 -8.38
CA GLN A 275 -25.67 10.92 -8.70
C GLN A 275 -25.17 11.58 -10.00
N VAL A 276 -26.05 11.73 -10.99
CA VAL A 276 -25.72 12.34 -12.28
C VAL A 276 -25.39 13.83 -12.12
N SER A 277 -24.33 14.30 -12.79
CA SER A 277 -24.05 15.72 -12.99
C SER A 277 -24.57 16.16 -14.37
N VAL A 278 -25.36 17.22 -14.44
CA VAL A 278 -25.57 17.94 -15.71
C VAL A 278 -24.27 18.69 -16.00
N ILE A 279 -23.67 18.46 -17.18
CA ILE A 279 -22.39 19.10 -17.55
C ILE A 279 -22.54 20.08 -18.71
N SER A 280 -23.73 20.15 -19.33
CA SER A 280 -24.07 21.09 -20.39
C SER A 280 -25.57 21.33 -20.48
N GLU A 281 -25.96 22.59 -20.65
CA GLU A 281 -27.34 23.04 -20.91
C GLU A 281 -27.46 23.79 -22.28
N LEU A 282 -26.39 23.81 -23.07
CA LEU A 282 -26.31 24.55 -24.34
C LEU A 282 -27.00 23.81 -25.48
N GLY A 283 -28.32 23.94 -25.55
CA GLY A 283 -29.17 23.45 -26.63
C GLY A 283 -29.39 21.94 -26.59
N GLN A 284 -28.45 21.20 -26.03
CA GLN A 284 -28.48 19.78 -25.77
C GLN A 284 -28.00 19.52 -24.34
N GLU A 285 -28.78 18.79 -23.57
CA GLU A 285 -28.35 18.31 -22.25
C GLU A 285 -27.30 17.21 -22.40
N PHE A 286 -26.22 17.31 -21.62
CA PHE A 286 -25.24 16.22 -21.47
C PHE A 286 -25.02 15.92 -19.99
N LEU A 287 -24.96 14.62 -19.68
CA LEU A 287 -25.00 14.05 -18.34
C LEU A 287 -23.72 13.25 -18.07
N PHE A 288 -23.17 13.35 -16.85
CA PHE A 288 -21.96 12.64 -16.45
C PHE A 288 -22.13 11.92 -15.11
N ALA A 289 -21.95 10.61 -15.12
CA ALA A 289 -22.09 9.72 -13.97
C ALA A 289 -20.88 8.79 -13.84
N MET A 290 -20.57 8.30 -12.64
CA MET A 290 -19.50 7.30 -12.46
C MET A 290 -19.99 5.85 -12.64
N MET A 291 -21.29 5.65 -12.72
CA MET A 291 -21.92 4.37 -13.07
C MET A 291 -22.46 4.44 -14.51
N PRO A 292 -22.41 3.34 -15.28
CA PRO A 292 -22.93 3.29 -16.64
C PRO A 292 -24.46 3.32 -16.68
N GLU A 293 -25.02 4.12 -17.58
CA GLU A 293 -26.43 4.15 -17.91
C GLU A 293 -26.70 3.44 -19.26
N ALA A 294 -27.95 3.41 -19.71
CA ALA A 294 -28.27 2.97 -21.07
C ALA A 294 -27.62 3.91 -22.10
N GLN A 295 -26.97 3.36 -23.12
CA GLN A 295 -26.33 4.11 -24.23
C GLN A 295 -25.15 5.03 -23.83
N ALA A 296 -24.74 5.04 -22.56
CA ALA A 296 -23.68 5.92 -22.07
C ALA A 296 -22.28 5.56 -22.60
N ILE A 297 -21.48 6.57 -22.95
CA ILE A 297 -20.15 6.43 -23.53
C ILE A 297 -19.09 6.54 -22.42
N PRO A 298 -18.15 5.58 -22.28
CA PRO A 298 -17.10 5.65 -21.26
C PRO A 298 -16.12 6.81 -21.55
N LEU A 299 -15.91 7.69 -20.57
CA LEU A 299 -15.13 8.92 -20.72
C LEU A 299 -14.39 9.27 -19.42
N ARG A 300 -13.06 9.35 -19.49
CA ARG A 300 -12.17 9.72 -18.35
C ARG A 300 -12.42 8.94 -17.04
N GLY A 301 -12.93 7.70 -17.14
CA GLY A 301 -13.24 6.84 -16.00
C GLY A 301 -14.66 7.00 -15.43
N GLY A 302 -15.45 7.93 -15.95
CA GLY A 302 -16.91 7.95 -15.82
C GLY A 302 -17.60 7.57 -17.12
N TYR A 303 -18.88 7.93 -17.22
CA TYR A 303 -19.76 7.67 -18.36
C TYR A 303 -20.53 8.94 -18.73
N LEU A 304 -20.67 9.17 -20.04
CA LEU A 304 -21.34 10.32 -20.63
C LEU A 304 -22.64 9.88 -21.32
N THR A 305 -23.77 10.47 -20.91
CA THR A 305 -25.08 10.25 -21.54
C THR A 305 -25.57 11.55 -22.19
N LYS A 306 -26.36 11.41 -23.26
CA LYS A 306 -27.02 12.52 -23.95
C LYS A 306 -28.47 12.61 -23.47
N GLY A 307 -28.84 13.73 -22.85
CA GLY A 307 -30.19 13.98 -22.30
C GLY A 307 -31.15 14.58 -23.32
N GLU A 308 -32.12 15.38 -22.86
CA GLU A 308 -33.12 16.01 -23.74
C GLU A 308 -32.55 17.20 -24.55
N GLU A 309 -33.24 17.57 -25.66
CA GLU A 309 -32.88 18.77 -26.43
C GLU A 309 -33.52 20.03 -25.81
N ILE A 310 -32.68 20.94 -25.31
CA ILE A 310 -33.07 22.20 -24.69
C ILE A 310 -33.35 23.24 -25.79
N SER A 311 -34.50 23.08 -26.45
CA SER A 311 -34.95 23.89 -27.60
C SER A 311 -34.95 25.41 -27.39
N VAL A 312 -34.95 25.89 -26.14
CA VAL A 312 -35.00 27.31 -25.77
C VAL A 312 -33.61 27.95 -25.62
N SER A 313 -32.52 27.16 -25.60
CA SER A 313 -31.18 27.69 -25.34
C SER A 313 -30.64 28.50 -26.55
N PRO A 314 -30.13 29.74 -26.35
CA PRO A 314 -29.69 30.61 -27.44
C PRO A 314 -28.32 30.22 -28.03
N LEU A 315 -27.64 29.26 -27.41
CA LEU A 315 -26.38 28.67 -27.84
C LEU A 315 -26.54 27.14 -27.86
N LEU A 316 -26.00 26.49 -28.89
CA LEU A 316 -25.93 25.04 -29.01
C LEU A 316 -24.46 24.60 -28.94
N VAL A 317 -24.17 23.56 -28.17
CA VAL A 317 -22.95 22.75 -28.32
C VAL A 317 -23.31 21.47 -29.07
N GLU A 318 -22.66 21.24 -30.22
CA GLU A 318 -22.93 20.05 -31.04
C GLU A 318 -22.18 18.82 -30.50
N GLU A 319 -20.93 19.01 -30.06
CA GLU A 319 -20.06 17.99 -29.48
C GLU A 319 -19.26 18.58 -28.32
N ILE A 320 -19.36 17.97 -27.14
CA ILE A 320 -18.58 18.35 -25.95
C ILE A 320 -17.26 17.59 -25.81
N VAL A 321 -17.11 16.44 -26.48
CA VAL A 321 -15.90 15.60 -26.46
C VAL A 321 -15.04 15.91 -27.69
N THR A 322 -14.40 17.08 -27.72
CA THR A 322 -13.85 17.63 -28.96
C THR A 322 -12.49 18.35 -28.81
N HIS A 323 -11.73 18.38 -29.89
CA HIS A 323 -10.53 19.22 -30.03
C HIS A 323 -10.87 20.66 -30.44
N GLN A 324 -12.03 20.91 -31.07
CA GLN A 324 -12.49 22.23 -31.53
C GLN A 324 -13.73 22.65 -30.74
N ARG A 325 -13.54 23.58 -29.80
CA ARG A 325 -14.57 23.95 -28.82
C ARG A 325 -15.47 25.02 -29.43
N LEU A 326 -16.56 24.59 -30.06
CA LEU A 326 -17.44 25.44 -30.86
C LEU A 326 -18.83 25.57 -30.23
N LEU A 327 -19.36 26.80 -30.23
CA LEU A 327 -20.73 27.11 -29.84
C LEU A 327 -21.47 27.71 -31.04
N GLN A 328 -22.54 27.05 -31.50
CA GLN A 328 -23.41 27.56 -32.55
C GLN A 328 -24.45 28.51 -31.95
N VAL A 329 -24.60 29.68 -32.56
CA VAL A 329 -25.49 30.75 -32.08
C VAL A 329 -26.90 30.55 -32.66
N ARG A 330 -27.87 30.19 -31.82
CA ARG A 330 -29.28 29.96 -32.24
C ARG A 330 -30.10 31.26 -32.31
N ASN A 331 -29.74 32.28 -31.53
CA ASN A 331 -30.40 33.59 -31.49
C ASN A 331 -29.38 34.73 -31.54
N ASP A 332 -29.77 35.92 -32.01
CA ASP A 332 -28.91 37.11 -31.89
C ASP A 332 -28.64 37.40 -30.40
N ILE A 333 -27.35 37.49 -30.03
CA ILE A 333 -26.89 37.80 -28.67
C ILE A 333 -26.12 39.11 -28.67
N GLU A 334 -26.54 40.03 -27.80
CA GLU A 334 -25.81 41.26 -27.52
C GLU A 334 -24.82 41.05 -26.36
N SER A 335 -23.60 41.54 -26.54
CA SER A 335 -22.50 41.53 -25.57
C SER A 335 -22.22 40.17 -24.92
N LEU A 336 -22.11 39.10 -25.72
CA LEU A 336 -21.68 37.79 -25.27
C LEU A 336 -20.28 37.85 -24.64
N SER A 337 -20.17 37.34 -23.42
CA SER A 337 -18.91 37.09 -22.72
C SER A 337 -18.88 35.64 -22.23
N LEU A 338 -17.70 35.02 -22.31
CA LEU A 338 -17.45 33.68 -21.81
C LEU A 338 -16.50 33.72 -20.61
N VAL A 339 -16.71 32.80 -19.67
CA VAL A 339 -15.82 32.49 -18.55
C VAL A 339 -15.42 31.03 -18.68
N HIS A 340 -14.13 30.73 -18.75
CA HIS A 340 -13.63 29.37 -18.79
C HIS A 340 -12.94 29.01 -17.48
N LEU A 341 -13.33 27.88 -16.90
CA LEU A 341 -12.75 27.27 -15.72
C LEU A 341 -12.05 25.98 -16.14
N ASP A 342 -10.74 25.90 -15.98
CA ASP A 342 -10.02 24.63 -16.07
C ASP A 342 -10.29 23.81 -14.80
N LEU A 343 -11.00 22.68 -14.95
CA LEU A 343 -11.42 21.83 -13.83
C LEU A 343 -10.26 21.02 -13.25
N MET A 344 -9.11 20.97 -13.93
CA MET A 344 -7.89 20.29 -13.48
C MET A 344 -7.02 21.17 -12.57
N THR A 345 -7.02 22.49 -12.78
CA THR A 345 -6.19 23.46 -12.03
C THR A 345 -6.99 24.40 -11.13
N GLY A 346 -8.29 24.58 -11.38
CA GLY A 346 -9.13 25.59 -10.73
C GLY A 346 -8.90 27.01 -11.24
N VAL A 347 -8.20 27.19 -12.37
CA VAL A 347 -7.87 28.51 -12.93
C VAL A 347 -9.01 29.02 -13.83
N TYR A 348 -9.37 30.28 -13.62
CA TYR A 348 -10.36 31.00 -14.43
C TYR A 348 -9.70 31.90 -15.49
N SER A 349 -10.29 31.92 -16.67
CA SER A 349 -9.96 32.81 -17.80
C SER A 349 -11.25 33.36 -18.43
N THR A 350 -11.14 34.38 -19.27
CA THR A 350 -12.30 35.08 -19.86
C THR A 350 -12.09 35.41 -21.33
N GLN A 351 -13.18 35.37 -22.10
CA GLN A 351 -13.20 35.72 -23.51
C GLN A 351 -14.41 36.62 -23.79
N PHE A 352 -14.17 37.90 -24.07
CA PHE A 352 -15.22 38.81 -24.51
C PHE A 352 -15.44 38.65 -26.03
N VAL A 353 -16.64 38.27 -26.42
CA VAL A 353 -16.99 37.98 -27.82
C VAL A 353 -17.76 39.16 -28.44
N GLY A 354 -18.57 39.86 -27.66
CA GLY A 354 -19.38 40.99 -28.11
C GLY A 354 -20.68 40.55 -28.78
N ASN A 355 -21.15 41.31 -29.77
CA ASN A 355 -22.41 41.01 -30.45
C ASN A 355 -22.23 39.90 -31.49
N VAL A 356 -23.02 38.84 -31.41
CA VAL A 356 -23.01 37.71 -32.35
C VAL A 356 -24.41 37.45 -32.91
N SER A 357 -24.49 37.05 -34.17
CA SER A 357 -25.76 36.83 -34.87
C SER A 357 -26.16 35.35 -34.95
N ALA A 358 -27.46 35.09 -35.04
CA ALA A 358 -27.98 33.75 -35.28
C ALA A 358 -27.36 33.10 -36.53
N GLY A 359 -27.02 31.82 -36.43
CA GLY A 359 -26.31 31.06 -37.47
C GLY A 359 -24.79 31.26 -37.51
N SER A 360 -24.21 32.07 -36.63
CA SER A 360 -22.75 32.15 -36.46
C SER A 360 -22.22 31.10 -35.49
N THR A 361 -20.89 30.91 -35.47
CA THR A 361 -20.19 30.00 -34.55
C THR A 361 -19.14 30.77 -33.77
N VAL A 362 -19.07 30.53 -32.46
CA VAL A 362 -18.08 31.09 -31.54
C VAL A 362 -17.09 30.00 -31.16
N GLU A 363 -15.81 30.23 -31.43
CA GLU A 363 -14.71 29.38 -30.93
C GLU A 363 -14.37 29.76 -29.49
N VAL A 364 -14.24 28.75 -28.62
CA VAL A 364 -14.04 28.89 -27.17
C VAL A 364 -12.56 28.69 -26.86
N ALA A 365 -11.87 29.74 -26.44
CA ALA A 365 -10.41 29.81 -26.34
C ALA A 365 -9.77 29.04 -25.15
N SER A 366 -10.47 28.06 -24.57
CA SER A 366 -10.01 27.29 -23.42
C SER A 366 -9.08 26.14 -23.81
N THR A 367 -8.04 25.88 -23.01
CA THR A 367 -6.99 24.89 -23.32
C THR A 367 -6.88 23.72 -22.35
N GLY A 368 -7.49 23.78 -21.16
CA GLY A 368 -7.45 22.69 -20.17
C GLY A 368 -8.12 21.41 -20.70
N SER A 369 -7.60 20.23 -20.35
CA SER A 369 -8.06 18.93 -20.87
C SER A 369 -9.52 18.61 -20.49
N MET A 370 -10.00 19.18 -19.39
CA MET A 370 -11.41 19.23 -19.02
C MET A 370 -11.71 20.64 -18.50
N SER A 371 -12.55 21.40 -19.21
CA SER A 371 -12.85 22.80 -18.84
C SER A 371 -14.31 23.14 -18.97
N MET A 372 -14.85 23.75 -17.93
CA MET A 372 -16.19 24.35 -17.96
C MET A 372 -16.13 25.70 -18.66
N THR A 373 -17.15 26.02 -19.45
CA THR A 373 -17.35 27.35 -20.06
C THR A 373 -18.75 27.82 -19.74
N PHE A 374 -18.83 28.90 -18.97
CA PHE A 374 -20.05 29.65 -18.71
C PHE A 374 -20.19 30.73 -19.78
N ALA A 375 -21.41 30.95 -20.25
CA ALA A 375 -21.74 31.95 -21.26
C ALA A 375 -22.78 32.91 -20.71
N GLY A 376 -22.49 34.21 -20.75
CA GLY A 376 -23.40 35.28 -20.36
C GLY A 376 -23.61 36.25 -21.52
N GLY A 377 -24.86 36.60 -21.80
CA GLY A 377 -25.22 37.53 -22.87
C GLY A 377 -26.61 38.13 -22.66
N PHE A 378 -27.07 38.95 -23.61
CA PHE A 378 -28.45 39.40 -23.66
C PHE A 378 -29.15 38.91 -24.94
N VAL A 379 -30.34 38.33 -24.81
CA VAL A 379 -31.17 37.85 -25.93
C VAL A 379 -32.52 38.57 -25.89
N ASN A 380 -32.91 39.19 -27.01
CA ASN A 380 -34.10 40.06 -27.12
C ASN A 380 -34.17 41.25 -26.13
N GLY A 381 -33.15 41.46 -25.29
CA GLY A 381 -33.10 42.47 -24.24
C GLY A 381 -32.98 41.93 -22.82
N GLU A 382 -33.34 40.66 -22.59
CA GLU A 382 -33.23 40.00 -21.29
C GLU A 382 -31.84 39.35 -21.14
N PRO A 383 -31.24 39.34 -19.93
CA PRO A 383 -30.00 38.64 -19.67
C PRO A 383 -30.21 37.12 -19.67
N PHE A 384 -29.18 36.36 -20.06
CA PHE A 384 -29.13 34.92 -19.88
C PHE A 384 -27.73 34.48 -19.42
N GLU A 385 -27.69 33.36 -18.69
CA GLU A 385 -26.48 32.70 -18.20
C GLU A 385 -26.71 31.19 -18.26
N THR A 386 -25.70 30.44 -18.69
CA THR A 386 -25.75 28.99 -18.89
C THR A 386 -24.33 28.43 -19.09
N TYR A 387 -24.15 27.12 -19.19
CA TYR A 387 -22.83 26.48 -19.20
C TYR A 387 -22.73 25.23 -20.09
N THR A 388 -21.49 24.90 -20.47
CA THR A 388 -21.11 23.59 -21.00
C THR A 388 -19.72 23.18 -20.53
N THR A 389 -19.41 21.89 -20.57
CA THR A 389 -18.12 21.33 -20.17
C THR A 389 -17.46 20.69 -21.38
N PHE A 390 -16.43 21.36 -21.92
CA PHE A 390 -15.61 20.80 -22.98
C PHE A 390 -14.60 19.82 -22.40
N ILE A 391 -14.59 18.61 -22.93
CA ILE A 391 -13.70 17.52 -22.56
C ILE A 391 -12.85 17.20 -23.78
N GLN A 392 -11.54 17.35 -23.67
CA GLN A 392 -10.66 17.02 -24.79
C GLN A 392 -10.61 15.48 -24.96
N PRO A 393 -10.67 14.93 -26.18
CA PRO A 393 -10.37 13.52 -26.42
C PRO A 393 -8.97 13.19 -25.92
N THR A 394 -8.80 12.03 -25.30
CA THR A 394 -7.51 11.61 -24.73
C THR A 394 -6.45 11.57 -25.82
N HIS A 395 -5.35 12.32 -25.67
CA HIS A 395 -4.30 12.42 -26.70
C HIS A 395 -3.52 11.13 -26.96
N PHE A 396 -3.81 10.05 -26.23
CA PHE A 396 -3.09 8.79 -26.32
C PHE A 396 -3.95 7.55 -26.06
N ASN A 397 -3.51 6.45 -26.68
CA ASN A 397 -4.10 5.13 -26.49
C ASN A 397 -3.13 4.24 -25.68
N LEU A 398 -3.57 3.78 -24.50
CA LEU A 398 -2.87 2.80 -23.68
C LEU A 398 -3.37 1.39 -24.05
N SER A 399 -2.49 0.57 -24.62
CA SER A 399 -2.77 -0.84 -24.89
C SER A 399 -2.03 -1.76 -23.92
N VAL A 400 -2.70 -2.84 -23.52
CA VAL A 400 -2.10 -3.99 -22.85
C VAL A 400 -2.45 -5.25 -23.64
N ASP A 401 -1.44 -6.07 -23.94
CA ASP A 401 -1.56 -7.34 -24.64
C ASP A 401 -0.89 -8.44 -23.80
N THR A 402 -1.52 -9.61 -23.75
CA THR A 402 -1.18 -10.73 -22.87
C THR A 402 -1.66 -12.05 -23.47
N PRO A 403 -0.97 -13.18 -23.23
CA PRO A 403 -1.55 -14.50 -23.50
C PRO A 403 -2.85 -14.66 -22.71
N SER A 404 -3.87 -15.30 -23.29
CA SER A 404 -5.14 -15.57 -22.59
C SER A 404 -5.01 -16.70 -21.57
N THR A 405 -4.16 -17.69 -21.84
CA THR A 405 -3.88 -18.84 -20.99
C THR A 405 -2.38 -19.10 -20.85
N LEU A 406 -1.98 -19.65 -19.71
CA LEU A 406 -0.62 -20.06 -19.35
C LEU A 406 -0.67 -21.34 -18.50
N LYS A 407 0.46 -22.05 -18.36
CA LYS A 407 0.63 -23.13 -17.38
C LYS A 407 1.33 -22.63 -16.11
N PRO A 408 1.23 -23.35 -14.97
CA PRO A 408 2.09 -23.09 -13.81
C PRO A 408 3.57 -23.02 -14.19
N ARG A 409 4.30 -22.11 -13.55
CA ARG A 409 5.73 -21.82 -13.78
C ARG A 409 6.10 -21.25 -15.16
N ASP A 410 5.14 -20.98 -16.05
CA ASP A 410 5.38 -20.21 -17.28
C ASP A 410 5.75 -18.74 -16.97
N ASN A 411 6.25 -18.05 -18.00
CA ASN A 411 6.46 -16.60 -17.96
C ASN A 411 5.28 -15.87 -18.61
N LEU A 412 4.57 -15.07 -17.83
CA LEU A 412 3.62 -14.08 -18.32
C LEU A 412 4.39 -12.93 -18.99
N VAL A 413 4.22 -12.82 -20.31
CA VAL A 413 4.66 -11.66 -21.09
C VAL A 413 3.50 -10.68 -21.20
N ILE A 414 3.72 -9.46 -20.70
CA ILE A 414 2.78 -8.33 -20.78
C ILE A 414 3.39 -7.30 -21.74
N ARG A 415 2.74 -7.08 -22.88
CA ARG A 415 3.15 -6.07 -23.85
C ARG A 415 2.36 -4.78 -23.63
N LEU A 416 3.05 -3.70 -23.32
CA LEU A 416 2.49 -2.38 -23.02
C LEU A 416 2.75 -1.45 -24.21
N GLY A 417 1.77 -0.62 -24.61
CA GLY A 417 1.94 0.40 -25.64
C GLY A 417 1.27 1.72 -25.27
N CYS A 418 1.92 2.83 -25.60
CA CYS A 418 1.39 4.20 -25.45
C CYS A 418 1.46 4.91 -26.80
N GLN A 419 0.44 4.74 -27.64
CA GLN A 419 0.37 5.39 -28.96
C GLN A 419 -0.06 6.86 -28.82
N GLY A 420 0.53 7.75 -29.61
CA GLY A 420 0.24 9.20 -29.61
C GLY A 420 1.12 10.05 -28.70
N VAL A 421 2.11 9.47 -28.01
CA VAL A 421 2.87 10.17 -26.95
C VAL A 421 4.35 10.31 -27.26
N SER A 422 4.80 11.55 -27.47
CA SER A 422 6.23 11.86 -27.63
C SER A 422 7.03 11.63 -26.33
N GLY A 423 7.84 10.58 -26.32
CA GLY A 423 8.72 10.23 -25.19
C GLY A 423 8.12 9.23 -24.19
N THR A 424 8.65 9.22 -22.97
CA THR A 424 8.31 8.22 -21.95
C THR A 424 7.08 8.58 -21.13
N VAL A 425 6.27 7.59 -20.78
CA VAL A 425 5.14 7.66 -19.84
C VAL A 425 5.36 6.65 -18.71
N PRO A 426 5.20 7.01 -17.43
CA PRO A 426 5.12 6.04 -16.35
C PRO A 426 3.74 5.36 -16.37
N VAL A 427 3.71 4.09 -16.74
CA VAL A 427 2.50 3.25 -16.73
C VAL A 427 2.50 2.43 -15.45
N LEU A 428 1.52 2.64 -14.57
CA LEU A 428 1.22 1.71 -13.49
C LEU A 428 0.84 0.36 -14.12
N VAL A 429 1.48 -0.71 -13.68
CA VAL A 429 1.09 -2.09 -13.98
C VAL A 429 0.84 -2.82 -12.66
N CYS A 430 -0.32 -3.45 -12.57
CA CYS A 430 -0.79 -4.24 -11.45
C CYS A 430 -1.16 -5.64 -11.93
N VAL A 431 -0.55 -6.68 -11.35
CA VAL A 431 -0.80 -8.09 -11.68
C VAL A 431 -1.13 -8.84 -10.40
N ARG A 432 -2.41 -9.17 -10.23
CA ARG A 432 -2.99 -9.66 -8.96
C ARG A 432 -4.04 -10.76 -9.20
N ASP A 433 -4.23 -11.63 -8.21
CA ASP A 433 -5.26 -12.68 -8.25
C ASP A 433 -6.67 -12.06 -8.39
N ALA A 434 -7.52 -12.65 -9.23
CA ALA A 434 -8.86 -12.15 -9.52
C ALA A 434 -9.83 -12.17 -8.32
N ARG A 435 -9.59 -13.01 -7.31
CA ARG A 435 -10.39 -13.08 -6.08
C ARG A 435 -10.13 -11.89 -5.16
N LEU A 436 -8.94 -11.30 -5.24
CA LEU A 436 -8.67 -10.03 -4.58
C LEU A 436 -9.44 -8.93 -5.30
N THR A 437 -9.98 -7.99 -4.51
CA THR A 437 -10.61 -6.78 -5.03
C THR A 437 -9.89 -5.54 -4.51
N ALA A 438 -10.02 -4.45 -5.25
CA ALA A 438 -9.68 -3.10 -4.82
C ALA A 438 -10.97 -2.27 -4.94
N THR A 439 -11.32 -1.52 -3.89
CA THR A 439 -12.51 -0.65 -3.86
C THR A 439 -12.42 0.42 -4.95
N GLU A 440 -11.22 0.97 -5.13
CA GLU A 440 -10.94 2.06 -6.04
C GLU A 440 -10.15 1.60 -7.26
N ILE A 441 -10.44 2.25 -8.38
CA ILE A 441 -9.73 2.08 -9.65
C ILE A 441 -9.23 3.47 -10.08
N PRO A 442 -7.95 3.65 -10.48
CA PRO A 442 -7.38 4.99 -10.68
C PRO A 442 -8.17 5.92 -11.62
N ALA A 443 -8.64 5.41 -12.77
CA ALA A 443 -9.41 6.22 -13.70
C ALA A 443 -10.76 6.67 -13.12
N VAL A 444 -11.45 5.79 -12.40
CA VAL A 444 -12.74 6.09 -11.75
C VAL A 444 -12.54 7.09 -10.61
N SER A 445 -11.48 6.94 -9.82
CA SER A 445 -11.16 7.84 -8.71
C SER A 445 -10.83 9.26 -9.20
N LEU A 446 -10.07 9.39 -10.30
CA LEU A 446 -9.85 10.68 -10.99
C LEU A 446 -11.14 11.23 -11.61
N GLY A 447 -11.93 10.40 -12.28
CA GLY A 447 -13.23 10.78 -12.86
C GLY A 447 -14.19 11.34 -11.81
N ALA A 448 -14.28 10.68 -10.65
CA ALA A 448 -15.09 11.11 -9.51
C ALA A 448 -14.58 12.43 -8.92
N SER A 449 -13.25 12.63 -8.86
CA SER A 449 -12.66 13.90 -8.42
C SER A 449 -12.89 15.04 -9.42
N ALA A 450 -12.89 14.76 -10.73
CA ALA A 450 -13.24 15.76 -11.76
C ALA A 450 -14.74 16.08 -11.73
N LYS A 451 -15.60 15.07 -11.54
CA LYS A 451 -17.04 15.24 -11.35
C LYS A 451 -17.38 16.14 -10.16
N ARG A 452 -16.75 15.91 -8.99
CA ARG A 452 -16.91 16.81 -7.82
C ARG A 452 -16.56 18.27 -8.12
N ASN A 453 -15.60 18.52 -9.00
CA ASN A 453 -15.28 19.89 -9.44
C ASN A 453 -16.35 20.49 -10.37
N VAL A 454 -17.01 19.69 -11.21
CA VAL A 454 -18.18 20.14 -11.98
C VAL A 454 -19.34 20.46 -11.03
N ASP A 455 -19.69 19.52 -10.14
CA ASP A 455 -20.77 19.68 -9.15
C ASP A 455 -20.56 20.95 -8.28
N ALA A 456 -19.32 21.17 -7.81
CA ALA A 456 -18.97 22.36 -7.05
C ALA A 456 -19.02 23.65 -7.88
N ALA A 457 -18.72 23.59 -9.19
CA ALA A 457 -18.81 24.74 -10.08
C ALA A 457 -20.27 25.14 -10.38
N ILE A 458 -21.19 24.20 -10.56
CA ILE A 458 -22.60 24.48 -10.87
C ILE A 458 -23.54 24.58 -9.66
N ALA A 459 -23.08 24.26 -8.45
CA ALA A 459 -23.91 24.39 -7.24
C ALA A 459 -24.62 25.77 -7.17
N ASP A 460 -25.87 25.79 -6.75
CA ASP A 460 -26.75 26.96 -6.72
C ASP A 460 -27.16 27.54 -8.10
N MET A 461 -26.72 27.02 -9.26
CA MET A 461 -27.14 27.56 -10.58
C MET A 461 -28.64 27.33 -10.84
N ASN A 462 -29.11 26.10 -10.63
CA ASN A 462 -30.46 25.65 -10.99
C ASN A 462 -31.59 26.25 -10.11
N GLU A 463 -31.25 26.88 -8.98
CA GLU A 463 -32.23 27.44 -8.02
C GLU A 463 -32.45 28.97 -8.17
N TRP A 464 -31.60 29.68 -8.92
CA TRP A 464 -31.50 31.14 -8.85
C TRP A 464 -31.89 31.84 -10.15
N SER A 465 -32.70 32.91 -10.01
CA SER A 465 -32.96 33.89 -11.08
C SER A 465 -32.16 35.17 -10.81
N PHE A 466 -31.84 35.92 -11.89
CA PHE A 466 -30.99 37.10 -11.82
C PHE A 466 -31.36 38.07 -10.69
N VAL A 467 -30.36 38.43 -9.89
CA VAL A 467 -30.54 39.23 -8.69
C VAL A 467 -30.26 40.69 -9.04
N GLY A 468 -31.30 41.43 -9.44
CA GLY A 468 -31.24 42.89 -9.54
C GLY A 468 -30.71 43.53 -8.27
N TRP A 469 -29.80 44.50 -8.40
CA TRP A 469 -29.00 45.05 -7.28
C TRP A 469 -29.84 45.55 -6.09
N GLN A 470 -31.09 45.96 -6.33
CA GLN A 470 -32.04 46.42 -5.32
C GLN A 470 -32.41 45.32 -4.32
N LYS A 471 -32.34 44.03 -4.72
CA LYS A 471 -32.53 42.87 -3.83
C LYS A 471 -31.30 42.61 -2.94
N LEU A 472 -30.09 42.98 -3.39
CA LEU A 472 -28.84 42.85 -2.63
C LEU A 472 -28.67 43.95 -1.58
N ALA A 473 -29.26 45.12 -1.82
CA ALA A 473 -29.17 46.30 -0.96
C ALA A 473 -29.31 46.03 0.56
N PRO A 474 -30.28 45.24 1.07
CA PRO A 474 -30.45 45.00 2.51
C PRO A 474 -29.34 44.14 3.14
N LEU A 475 -28.56 43.42 2.32
CA LEU A 475 -27.44 42.59 2.75
C LEU A 475 -26.15 43.42 2.75
N LEU A 476 -25.92 44.17 1.67
CA LEU A 476 -24.80 45.11 1.54
C LEU A 476 -24.78 46.13 2.70
N SER A 477 -25.94 46.70 3.04
CA SER A 477 -26.05 47.67 4.13
C SER A 477 -25.80 47.09 5.52
N ARG A 478 -26.01 45.78 5.74
CA ARG A 478 -25.73 45.11 7.03
C ARG A 478 -24.23 44.84 7.23
N ASN A 479 -23.51 44.51 6.16
CA ASN A 479 -22.07 44.30 6.23
C ASN A 479 -21.33 45.63 6.49
N LEU A 480 -21.80 46.75 5.92
CA LEU A 480 -21.25 48.08 6.19
C LEU A 480 -21.30 48.46 7.69
N SER A 481 -22.33 48.04 8.44
CA SER A 481 -22.41 48.26 9.89
C SER A 481 -21.50 47.36 10.75
N LEU A 482 -20.80 46.38 10.16
CA LEU A 482 -19.82 45.53 10.85
C LEU A 482 -18.37 45.95 10.57
N ILE A 483 -18.12 46.87 9.64
CA ILE A 483 -16.78 47.40 9.33
C ILE A 483 -16.53 48.70 10.11
N THR A 484 -16.57 48.60 11.45
CA THR A 484 -16.12 49.68 12.33
C THR A 484 -14.59 49.66 12.44
N ALA A 485 -13.94 50.46 11.59
CA ALA A 485 -12.54 50.87 11.64
C ALA A 485 -11.48 49.73 11.77
N PRO A 486 -10.95 49.22 10.63
CA PRO A 486 -9.59 48.70 10.60
C PRO A 486 -8.61 49.79 11.04
N GLN A 487 -7.58 49.45 11.82
CA GLN A 487 -6.48 50.38 12.07
C GLN A 487 -5.69 50.58 10.77
N LEU A 488 -5.77 51.78 10.19
CA LEU A 488 -4.77 52.24 9.23
C LEU A 488 -3.48 52.57 9.99
N GLU A 489 -2.56 51.62 10.06
CA GLU A 489 -1.15 51.98 10.19
C GLU A 489 -0.67 52.57 8.87
N SER A 490 0.15 53.62 8.95
CA SER A 490 0.54 54.45 7.82
C SER A 490 1.69 53.85 7.02
N GLU A 491 1.44 53.46 5.77
CA GLU A 491 2.52 53.26 4.80
C GLU A 491 3.30 54.57 4.59
N THR A 492 4.56 54.59 5.01
CA THR A 492 5.48 55.70 4.78
C THR A 492 6.26 55.48 3.48
N ALA A 493 6.61 56.57 2.80
CA ALA A 493 7.24 56.53 1.48
C ALA A 493 8.63 55.84 1.52
N PRO A 494 9.05 55.16 0.43
CA PRO A 494 10.27 54.37 0.42
C PRO A 494 11.54 55.23 0.45
N THR A 495 12.44 54.95 1.40
CA THR A 495 13.78 55.56 1.49
C THR A 495 14.90 54.55 1.26
N ALA A 496 15.68 54.80 0.20
CA ALA A 496 17.06 54.37 -0.06
C ALA A 496 17.43 52.86 -0.04
N GLU A 497 17.88 52.37 -1.20
CA GLU A 497 18.62 51.11 -1.33
C GLU A 497 20.00 51.16 -0.63
N PRO A 498 20.44 50.09 0.05
CA PRO A 498 21.87 49.83 0.26
C PRO A 498 22.46 49.16 -1.00
N ARG A 499 23.20 49.91 -1.82
CA ARG A 499 23.82 49.40 -3.05
C ARG A 499 24.92 48.36 -2.77
N LEU A 500 24.70 47.12 -3.20
CA LEU A 500 25.76 46.11 -3.31
C LEU A 500 26.61 46.34 -4.57
N GLY A 501 27.82 46.88 -4.37
CA GLY A 501 28.79 47.12 -5.45
C GLY A 501 29.67 45.90 -5.76
N ALA A 502 29.94 45.65 -7.05
CA ALA A 502 30.77 44.54 -7.52
C ALA A 502 32.29 44.78 -7.32
N PRO A 503 33.12 43.73 -7.19
CA PRO A 503 34.54 43.86 -6.85
C PRO A 503 35.46 44.07 -8.07
N ARG A 504 36.48 44.94 -7.94
CA ARG A 504 37.71 45.02 -8.78
C ARG A 504 38.80 45.87 -8.08
N PRO A 505 40.08 45.91 -8.51
CA PRO A 505 41.16 45.43 -7.64
C PRO A 505 42.36 46.40 -7.47
N THR A 506 43.46 45.87 -6.89
CA THR A 506 44.89 46.27 -6.97
C THR A 506 45.58 46.86 -5.72
N SER A 507 46.66 46.17 -5.33
CA SER A 507 48.02 46.68 -5.05
C SER A 507 48.34 47.57 -3.84
N ALA A 508 48.95 46.93 -2.83
CA ALA A 508 50.18 47.32 -2.11
C ALA A 508 50.35 48.72 -1.46
N LEU A 509 50.74 48.71 -0.16
CA LEU A 509 52.12 49.07 0.25
C LEU A 509 52.43 48.66 1.72
N ARG A 510 53.74 48.63 2.05
CA ARG A 510 54.36 48.46 3.39
C ARG A 510 54.67 49.87 3.98
N PRO A 511 55.08 50.07 5.27
CA PRO A 511 55.98 49.22 6.07
C PRO A 511 55.64 49.06 7.58
N GLU A 512 56.68 48.67 8.34
CA GLU A 512 56.79 48.25 9.77
C GLU A 512 57.07 49.49 10.71
N PRO A 513 57.48 49.43 12.01
CA PRO A 513 57.94 48.28 12.83
C PRO A 513 57.57 48.26 14.35
N ASP A 514 58.27 47.37 15.09
CA ASP A 514 58.47 47.21 16.55
C ASP A 514 57.35 46.62 17.45
N GLY A 515 57.62 45.66 18.35
CA GLY A 515 58.85 44.86 18.56
C GLY A 515 58.87 43.95 19.83
N ALA A 516 59.69 42.89 19.82
CA ALA A 516 60.10 42.00 20.94
C ALA A 516 59.02 41.13 21.67
N ALA A 517 59.27 39.90 22.16
CA ALA A 517 60.39 38.94 22.03
C ALA A 517 59.92 37.47 22.31
N GLY A 518 60.71 36.45 21.92
CA GLY A 518 60.52 35.00 22.23
C GLY A 518 61.51 34.50 23.30
N PRO A 519 62.03 33.24 23.27
CA PRO A 519 61.86 32.11 22.33
C PRO A 519 61.01 30.94 22.98
N ILE A 520 61.10 29.60 22.81
CA ILE A 520 62.06 28.56 22.32
C ILE A 520 61.30 27.42 21.57
N ALA A 521 62.05 26.51 20.93
CA ALA A 521 61.68 25.30 20.16
C ALA A 521 61.00 24.16 20.99
N GLU A 522 60.43 23.08 20.43
CA GLU A 522 60.47 22.49 19.06
C GLU A 522 59.04 22.30 18.43
N GLY A 523 58.76 21.57 17.33
CA GLY A 523 59.54 20.63 16.49
C GLY A 523 58.77 20.12 15.25
N ALA A 524 59.30 19.10 14.54
CA ALA A 524 58.78 18.55 13.26
C ALA A 524 59.26 17.08 13.05
N PRO A 525 58.87 16.29 12.00
CA PRO A 525 58.10 16.63 10.79
C PRO A 525 57.02 15.60 10.32
N ARG A 526 56.48 15.82 9.11
CA ARG A 526 55.68 14.85 8.31
C ARG A 526 56.56 13.81 7.58
N PRO A 527 56.00 12.67 7.15
CA PRO A 527 56.48 11.90 6.00
C PRO A 527 55.49 11.88 4.80
N THR A 528 56.00 11.46 3.63
CA THR A 528 55.25 11.27 2.36
C THR A 528 55.91 10.15 1.51
N SER A 529 55.15 9.55 0.59
CA SER A 529 55.63 8.76 -0.59
C SER A 529 55.88 7.24 -0.40
N ALA A 530 56.26 6.58 -1.52
CA ALA A 530 56.35 5.14 -1.86
C ALA A 530 54.98 4.46 -2.10
N LEU A 531 54.58 3.94 -3.29
CA LEU A 531 55.21 3.36 -4.51
C LEU A 531 55.75 1.92 -4.39
N ARG A 532 55.50 1.13 -5.46
CA ARG A 532 55.81 -0.31 -5.62
C ARG A 532 57.27 -0.56 -6.03
N PRO A 533 57.83 -1.74 -5.72
CA PRO A 533 58.92 -2.35 -6.48
C PRO A 533 58.42 -3.40 -7.50
N GLU A 534 59.21 -3.63 -8.56
CA GLU A 534 59.15 -4.84 -9.40
C GLU A 534 60.26 -5.83 -8.96
N PRO A 535 60.16 -7.14 -9.30
CA PRO A 535 61.23 -8.11 -9.08
C PRO A 535 62.07 -8.36 -10.35
N ASP A 536 63.39 -8.36 -10.20
CA ASP A 536 64.35 -8.85 -11.21
C ASP A 536 65.37 -9.78 -10.51
N GLY A 537 65.95 -10.77 -11.21
CA GLY A 537 66.55 -11.95 -10.56
C GLY A 537 67.86 -12.50 -11.15
N ALA A 538 68.39 -13.59 -10.57
CA ALA A 538 69.58 -14.31 -11.10
C ALA A 538 69.71 -15.78 -10.61
N ALA A 539 70.11 -16.68 -11.54
CA ALA A 539 70.79 -18.00 -11.48
C ALA A 539 70.84 -18.86 -10.17
N GLY A 540 70.90 -20.21 -10.17
CA GLY A 540 71.03 -21.30 -11.18
C GLY A 540 71.49 -22.60 -10.45
N PRO A 541 71.93 -23.74 -11.07
CA PRO A 541 71.92 -24.13 -12.50
C PRO A 541 71.52 -25.63 -12.82
N ILE A 542 71.32 -25.93 -14.11
CA ILE A 542 71.55 -27.22 -14.87
C ILE A 542 70.93 -28.57 -14.39
N ALA A 543 70.08 -29.17 -15.25
CA ALA A 543 70.19 -30.59 -15.73
C ALA A 543 69.17 -30.96 -16.86
N GLU A 544 69.63 -30.92 -18.12
CA GLU A 544 69.39 -31.89 -19.23
C GLU A 544 67.99 -32.09 -19.91
N ARG A 545 67.91 -33.08 -20.83
CA ARG A 545 67.00 -33.19 -22.03
C ARG A 545 66.71 -34.70 -22.34
N PRO A 546 65.79 -35.16 -23.26
CA PRO A 546 65.52 -34.59 -24.60
C PRO A 546 64.12 -34.74 -25.29
N ARG A 547 63.86 -33.82 -26.23
CA ARG A 547 63.22 -33.93 -27.58
C ARG A 547 62.01 -34.85 -27.88
N GLY A 548 60.96 -34.23 -28.45
CA GLY A 548 59.98 -34.82 -29.41
C GLY A 548 58.87 -33.80 -29.78
N ALA A 549 59.00 -33.01 -30.85
CA ALA A 549 58.54 -33.27 -32.23
C ALA A 549 57.02 -33.03 -32.47
N ALA A 550 56.67 -32.25 -33.51
CA ALA A 550 55.29 -31.80 -33.84
C ALA A 550 54.89 -32.17 -35.29
N PRO A 551 53.61 -32.01 -35.72
CA PRO A 551 53.35 -30.97 -36.74
C PRO A 551 51.95 -30.31 -36.80
N ARG A 552 51.94 -28.97 -36.90
CA ARG A 552 51.21 -28.07 -37.85
C ARG A 552 49.74 -28.33 -38.32
N ARG A 553 48.87 -27.33 -38.00
CA ARG A 553 47.99 -26.51 -38.92
C ARG A 553 46.73 -27.15 -39.62
N PRO A 554 45.81 -26.37 -40.24
CA PRO A 554 45.25 -25.01 -39.91
C PRO A 554 43.74 -24.76 -40.27
N ARG A 555 43.21 -23.56 -39.91
CA ARG A 555 42.00 -22.86 -40.48
C ARG A 555 40.62 -23.55 -40.27
N GLY A 556 39.47 -22.86 -40.33
CA GLY A 556 39.17 -21.42 -40.46
C GLY A 556 37.65 -21.16 -40.61
N ALA A 557 37.15 -19.95 -40.28
CA ALA A 557 35.72 -19.56 -40.39
C ALA A 557 35.33 -19.16 -41.84
N PRO A 558 34.02 -19.02 -42.19
CA PRO A 558 33.32 -17.73 -42.01
C PRO A 558 31.79 -17.80 -41.76
N ARG A 559 31.09 -16.65 -41.91
CA ARG A 559 29.64 -16.35 -41.77
C ARG A 559 29.31 -15.19 -42.77
N PRO A 560 28.06 -14.71 -42.92
CA PRO A 560 26.88 -15.23 -43.64
C PRO A 560 26.61 -14.48 -44.99
N THR A 561 25.33 -14.23 -45.38
CA THR A 561 24.76 -13.51 -46.58
C THR A 561 24.50 -14.38 -47.82
N SER A 562 23.51 -14.14 -48.72
CA SER A 562 22.23 -13.36 -48.69
C SER A 562 21.20 -13.95 -49.71
N ALA A 563 19.97 -13.42 -49.72
CA ALA A 563 18.78 -13.89 -50.45
C ALA A 563 18.81 -13.82 -52.00
N LEU A 564 17.89 -14.57 -52.66
CA LEU A 564 16.91 -14.04 -53.64
C LEU A 564 15.80 -15.05 -54.05
N ARG A 565 14.76 -14.52 -54.73
CA ARG A 565 13.50 -15.14 -55.25
C ARG A 565 13.71 -15.83 -56.64
N PRO A 566 12.71 -16.48 -57.31
CA PRO A 566 11.24 -16.50 -57.09
C PRO A 566 10.50 -17.88 -57.16
N GLU A 567 9.17 -17.78 -56.99
CA GLU A 567 8.04 -18.69 -57.32
C GLU A 567 7.92 -19.05 -58.84
N PRO A 568 6.96 -19.91 -59.34
CA PRO A 568 5.62 -20.20 -58.79
C PRO A 568 5.03 -21.64 -58.90
N ASP A 569 3.77 -21.75 -58.48
CA ASP A 569 2.69 -22.71 -58.84
C ASP A 569 2.84 -24.23 -58.59
N GLY A 570 1.85 -24.78 -57.85
CA GLY A 570 1.62 -26.21 -57.66
C GLY A 570 0.32 -26.49 -56.90
N ALA A 571 -0.63 -27.18 -57.52
CA ALA A 571 -2.00 -27.33 -57.01
C ALA A 571 -2.18 -28.46 -55.96
N ALA A 572 -3.35 -28.45 -55.32
CA ALA A 572 -3.71 -29.31 -54.19
C ALA A 572 -3.74 -30.82 -54.49
N GLY A 573 -3.43 -31.62 -53.46
CA GLY A 573 -3.68 -33.06 -53.41
C GLY A 573 -3.74 -33.57 -51.96
N PRO A 574 -4.77 -34.34 -51.55
CA PRO A 574 -4.85 -34.89 -50.21
C PRO A 574 -3.97 -36.14 -50.06
N ILE A 575 -3.19 -36.24 -48.99
CA ILE A 575 -2.39 -37.43 -48.65
C ILE A 575 -2.83 -37.95 -47.27
N ALA A 576 -3.18 -39.23 -47.22
CA ALA A 576 -3.69 -39.91 -46.03
C ALA A 576 -2.57 -40.46 -45.13
N ASP A 577 -2.99 -40.96 -43.96
CA ASP A 577 -2.22 -41.59 -42.88
C ASP A 577 -0.74 -41.94 -43.12
N GLY A 578 0.11 -41.22 -42.38
CA GLY A 578 1.54 -41.48 -42.22
C GLY A 578 1.97 -41.53 -40.75
N ARG A 579 1.20 -42.22 -39.87
CA ARG A 579 1.51 -42.35 -38.43
C ARG A 579 2.85 -43.06 -38.17
N ARG A 580 3.95 -42.30 -38.20
CA ARG A 580 5.24 -42.71 -37.62
C ARG A 580 5.19 -42.57 -36.10
N THR A 581 5.07 -43.69 -35.40
CA THR A 581 5.18 -43.75 -33.94
C THR A 581 6.62 -43.45 -33.51
N ILE A 582 6.92 -42.18 -33.22
CA ILE A 582 8.19 -41.79 -32.61
C ILE A 582 8.13 -42.16 -31.12
N GLN A 583 8.73 -43.29 -30.75
CA GLN A 583 8.98 -43.61 -29.35
C GLN A 583 10.10 -42.71 -28.82
N SER A 584 9.73 -41.58 -28.21
CA SER A 584 10.65 -40.73 -27.49
C SER A 584 11.04 -41.40 -26.16
N ASN A 585 12.31 -41.78 -26.01
CA ASN A 585 12.89 -42.24 -24.74
C ASN A 585 13.10 -41.06 -23.77
N ASN A 586 12.06 -40.25 -23.57
CA ASN A 586 12.03 -39.22 -22.54
C ASN A 586 11.82 -39.91 -21.19
N LYS A 587 12.89 -40.04 -20.41
CA LYS A 587 12.80 -40.32 -18.97
C LYS A 587 11.83 -39.30 -18.36
N PRO A 588 10.75 -39.71 -17.67
CA PRO A 588 9.76 -38.77 -17.16
C PRO A 588 10.42 -37.77 -16.22
N ALA A 589 9.99 -36.51 -16.32
CA ALA A 589 10.41 -35.46 -15.40
C ALA A 589 9.98 -35.82 -13.97
N PRO A 590 10.74 -35.43 -12.94
CA PRO A 590 10.29 -35.60 -11.56
C PRO A 590 8.98 -34.83 -11.34
N LEU A 591 8.06 -35.42 -10.58
CA LEU A 591 6.82 -34.75 -10.16
C LEU A 591 7.18 -33.48 -9.37
N GLN A 592 6.67 -32.33 -9.82
CA GLN A 592 6.96 -31.02 -9.22
C GLN A 592 5.73 -30.52 -8.46
N THR A 593 5.63 -30.83 -7.17
CA THR A 593 4.52 -30.39 -6.30
C THR A 593 4.31 -28.88 -6.35
N ARG A 594 3.05 -28.42 -6.30
CA ARG A 594 2.67 -27.02 -6.14
C ARG A 594 2.65 -26.65 -4.65
N SER A 595 3.35 -25.56 -4.32
CA SER A 595 3.60 -25.09 -2.95
C SER A 595 3.68 -23.56 -2.83
N GLU A 596 4.12 -22.85 -3.89
CA GLU A 596 4.21 -21.38 -3.90
C GLU A 596 2.99 -20.73 -4.57
N PHE A 597 2.11 -20.17 -3.73
CA PHE A 597 0.89 -19.47 -4.11
C PHE A 597 1.00 -17.95 -3.89
N PRO A 598 1.64 -17.21 -4.83
CA PRO A 598 1.59 -15.75 -4.82
C PRO A 598 0.16 -15.29 -5.10
N GLU A 599 -0.21 -14.12 -4.56
CA GLU A 599 -1.50 -13.47 -4.86
C GLU A 599 -1.30 -12.16 -5.68
N MET A 600 -0.04 -11.80 -5.91
CA MET A 600 0.40 -10.64 -6.68
C MET A 600 1.74 -10.99 -7.33
N LEU A 601 1.86 -10.80 -8.64
CA LEU A 601 3.13 -11.02 -9.37
C LEU A 601 3.92 -9.73 -9.55
N PHE A 602 3.23 -8.59 -9.68
CA PHE A 602 3.86 -7.30 -9.91
C PHE A 602 2.97 -6.13 -9.49
N TYR A 603 3.58 -5.11 -8.90
CA TYR A 603 2.99 -3.77 -8.78
C TYR A 603 4.09 -2.71 -8.91
N GLY A 604 3.99 -1.84 -9.90
CA GLY A 604 5.06 -0.88 -10.18
C GLY A 604 4.77 0.07 -11.34
N LEU A 605 5.58 1.13 -11.43
CA LEU A 605 5.60 2.01 -12.60
C LEU A 605 6.60 1.48 -13.63
N VAL A 606 6.11 1.18 -14.84
CA VAL A 606 6.92 0.78 -15.99
C VAL A 606 7.05 1.97 -16.93
N PRO A 607 8.28 2.39 -17.31
CA PRO A 607 8.47 3.40 -18.34
C PRO A 607 8.14 2.80 -19.72
N VAL A 608 7.10 3.32 -20.36
CA VAL A 608 6.64 2.94 -21.71
C VAL A 608 6.85 4.11 -22.67
N THR A 609 7.14 3.82 -23.93
CA THR A 609 7.42 4.78 -25.00
C THR A 609 6.45 4.55 -26.18
N GLU A 610 6.59 5.34 -27.26
CA GLU A 610 5.92 5.04 -28.54
C GLU A 610 6.17 3.60 -29.02
N THR A 611 7.41 3.11 -28.84
CA THR A 611 7.72 1.69 -29.02
C THR A 611 7.23 0.88 -27.83
N ALA A 612 6.51 -0.21 -28.11
CA ALA A 612 5.94 -1.10 -27.11
C ALA A 612 7.01 -1.71 -26.18
N ARG A 613 6.64 -1.91 -24.91
CA ARG A 613 7.52 -2.43 -23.87
C ARG A 613 6.97 -3.77 -23.36
N ASP A 614 7.81 -4.80 -23.47
CA ASP A 614 7.52 -6.11 -22.91
C ASP A 614 8.02 -6.18 -21.46
N LEU A 615 7.14 -6.61 -20.55
CA LEU A 615 7.41 -6.97 -19.16
C LEU A 615 7.23 -8.49 -19.02
N VAL A 616 8.18 -9.18 -18.40
CA VAL A 616 8.18 -10.65 -18.27
C VAL A 616 8.19 -11.03 -16.79
N LEU A 617 7.21 -11.82 -16.37
CA LEU A 617 6.97 -12.18 -14.97
C LEU A 617 6.76 -13.71 -14.84
N PRO A 618 7.44 -14.41 -13.92
CA PRO A 618 7.10 -15.81 -13.63
C PRO A 618 5.75 -15.88 -12.88
N VAL A 619 4.83 -16.77 -13.29
CA VAL A 619 3.47 -16.83 -12.69
C VAL A 619 3.38 -17.57 -11.35
N GLY A 620 4.47 -18.21 -10.90
CA GLY A 620 4.46 -19.08 -9.73
C GLY A 620 3.68 -20.38 -9.98
N GLU A 621 3.15 -20.98 -8.92
CA GLU A 621 2.52 -22.31 -8.95
C GLU A 621 0.99 -22.24 -8.71
N ALA A 622 0.44 -21.02 -8.65
CA ALA A 622 -0.98 -20.78 -8.45
C ALA A 622 -1.79 -21.04 -9.72
N LEU A 623 -2.72 -21.99 -9.63
CA LEU A 623 -3.83 -22.14 -10.57
C LEU A 623 -4.87 -21.08 -10.23
N THR A 624 -4.84 -19.97 -10.99
CA THR A 624 -5.70 -18.81 -10.76
C THR A 624 -5.86 -17.97 -12.02
N THR A 625 -6.83 -17.06 -12.00
CA THR A 625 -6.97 -16.00 -13.00
C THR A 625 -6.25 -14.76 -12.52
N TRP A 626 -5.21 -14.34 -13.23
CA TRP A 626 -4.53 -13.07 -13.00
C TRP A 626 -5.28 -11.93 -13.68
N VAL A 627 -5.59 -10.90 -12.92
CA VAL A 627 -6.02 -9.60 -13.43
C VAL A 627 -4.78 -8.75 -13.71
N VAL A 628 -4.63 -8.31 -14.96
CA VAL A 628 -3.61 -7.34 -15.37
C VAL A 628 -4.31 -5.99 -15.60
N GLU A 629 -4.05 -5.05 -14.71
CA GLU A 629 -4.59 -3.69 -14.76
C GLU A 629 -3.45 -2.71 -15.06
N THR A 630 -3.63 -1.87 -16.08
CA THR A 630 -2.65 -0.86 -16.49
C THR A 630 -3.27 0.52 -16.50
N PHE A 631 -2.56 1.52 -15.98
CA PHE A 631 -3.03 2.90 -15.92
C PHE A 631 -1.89 3.86 -16.25
N ALA A 632 -2.17 4.90 -17.02
CA ALA A 632 -1.20 5.90 -17.42
C ALA A 632 -1.79 7.30 -17.27
N LEU A 633 -0.95 8.24 -16.83
CA LEU A 633 -1.28 9.67 -16.68
C LEU A 633 -0.19 10.51 -17.36
N ARG A 634 -0.59 11.54 -18.11
CA ARG A 634 0.31 12.56 -18.65
C ARG A 634 -0.45 13.84 -18.98
N HIS A 635 0.11 15.00 -18.61
CA HIS A 635 -0.39 16.34 -18.98
C HIS A 635 -1.90 16.61 -18.72
N GLY A 636 -2.48 16.02 -17.68
CA GLY A 636 -3.92 16.16 -17.40
C GLY A 636 -4.83 15.16 -18.12
N ASP A 637 -4.26 14.21 -18.87
CA ASP A 637 -4.96 13.10 -19.53
C ASP A 637 -4.58 11.76 -18.91
N TRP A 638 -5.57 10.86 -18.82
CA TRP A 638 -5.36 9.49 -18.36
C TRP A 638 -6.06 8.46 -19.22
N ALA A 639 -5.46 7.28 -19.29
CA ALA A 639 -6.04 6.09 -19.91
C ALA A 639 -5.83 4.88 -19.01
N GLN A 640 -6.72 3.89 -19.14
CA GLN A 640 -6.64 2.61 -18.44
C GLN A 640 -6.94 1.49 -19.41
N ALA A 641 -6.19 0.39 -19.31
CA ALA A 641 -6.47 -0.85 -20.01
C ALA A 641 -6.46 -2.02 -19.02
N ARG A 642 -7.22 -3.08 -19.30
CA ARG A 642 -7.37 -4.24 -18.42
C ARG A 642 -7.52 -5.51 -19.24
N THR A 643 -6.84 -6.56 -18.82
CA THR A 643 -6.93 -7.91 -19.39
C THR A 643 -6.87 -8.96 -18.27
N THR A 644 -7.16 -10.22 -18.59
CA THR A 644 -7.11 -11.34 -17.65
C THR A 644 -6.40 -12.54 -18.28
N VAL A 645 -5.55 -13.19 -17.50
CA VAL A 645 -4.76 -14.36 -17.92
C VAL A 645 -5.09 -15.53 -17.00
N VAL A 646 -5.52 -16.66 -17.56
CA VAL A 646 -5.83 -17.86 -16.77
C VAL A 646 -4.61 -18.76 -16.72
N VAL A 647 -4.11 -19.08 -15.52
CA VAL A 647 -3.08 -20.11 -15.32
C VAL A 647 -3.79 -21.42 -15.00
N ASP A 648 -3.79 -22.36 -15.92
CA ASP A 648 -4.52 -23.64 -15.86
C ASP A 648 -3.66 -24.80 -16.39
N GLN A 649 -4.03 -26.04 -16.07
CA GLN A 649 -3.39 -27.24 -16.60
C GLN A 649 -4.38 -28.40 -16.75
N PRO A 650 -4.23 -29.29 -17.77
CA PRO A 650 -5.25 -30.30 -18.10
C PRO A 650 -5.46 -31.41 -17.06
N VAL A 651 -4.63 -31.43 -16.02
CA VAL A 651 -4.69 -32.33 -14.87
C VAL A 651 -4.43 -31.47 -13.65
N ARG A 652 -5.44 -31.21 -12.83
CA ARG A 652 -5.30 -30.41 -11.60
C ARG A 652 -5.98 -31.03 -10.39
N ILE A 653 -5.39 -30.78 -9.22
CA ILE A 653 -5.89 -31.19 -7.91
C ILE A 653 -5.81 -30.03 -6.91
N ASP A 654 -6.95 -29.53 -6.46
CA ASP A 654 -7.02 -28.45 -5.47
C ASP A 654 -7.61 -28.95 -4.16
N LEU A 655 -7.09 -28.43 -3.04
CA LEU A 655 -7.23 -29.02 -1.71
C LEU A 655 -7.65 -27.96 -0.69
N GLU A 656 -8.94 -27.91 -0.35
CA GLU A 656 -9.49 -27.01 0.66
C GLU A 656 -9.47 -27.68 2.04
N VAL A 657 -8.54 -27.20 2.87
CA VAL A 657 -8.47 -27.48 4.30
C VAL A 657 -8.35 -26.17 5.09
N PRO A 658 -9.00 -26.06 6.27
CA PRO A 658 -8.76 -24.94 7.17
C PRO A 658 -7.32 -24.97 7.72
N PRO A 659 -6.75 -23.83 8.15
CA PRO A 659 -5.34 -23.76 8.55
C PRO A 659 -5.06 -24.44 9.90
N ALA A 660 -6.10 -24.68 10.70
CA ALA A 660 -6.02 -25.44 11.94
C ALA A 660 -7.31 -26.23 12.21
N VAL A 661 -7.16 -27.39 12.85
CA VAL A 661 -8.22 -28.31 13.31
C VAL A 661 -7.76 -28.97 14.60
N TYR A 662 -8.62 -29.15 15.59
CA TYR A 662 -8.27 -29.98 16.76
C TYR A 662 -8.59 -31.46 16.46
N PRO A 663 -7.76 -32.47 16.84
CA PRO A 663 -7.94 -33.88 16.43
C PRO A 663 -9.27 -34.55 16.77
N GLN A 664 -10.12 -33.94 17.62
CA GLN A 664 -11.44 -34.47 17.99
C GLN A 664 -12.59 -33.73 17.28
N ASP A 665 -12.29 -32.69 16.50
CA ASP A 665 -13.30 -31.94 15.75
C ASP A 665 -13.72 -32.72 14.51
N ASN A 666 -15.02 -32.89 14.30
CA ASN A 666 -15.51 -33.40 13.03
C ASN A 666 -15.48 -32.28 11.97
N VAL A 667 -14.37 -32.22 11.25
CA VAL A 667 -14.10 -31.26 10.17
C VAL A 667 -14.01 -32.01 8.85
N VAL A 668 -14.74 -31.51 7.84
CA VAL A 668 -14.66 -32.00 6.47
C VAL A 668 -13.74 -31.08 5.66
N GLY A 669 -12.78 -31.67 4.99
CA GLY A 669 -11.94 -31.04 3.98
C GLY A 669 -12.37 -31.52 2.60
N ARG A 670 -12.05 -30.74 1.56
CA ARG A 670 -12.49 -31.03 0.19
C ARG A 670 -11.32 -31.08 -0.77
N LEU A 671 -11.47 -31.95 -1.76
CA LEU A 671 -10.47 -32.24 -2.76
C LEU A 671 -11.17 -32.23 -4.13
N HIS A 672 -10.76 -31.29 -4.97
CA HIS A 672 -11.33 -31.07 -6.30
C HIS A 672 -10.36 -31.61 -7.35
N VAL A 673 -10.83 -32.47 -8.25
CA VAL A 673 -10.01 -33.08 -9.31
C VAL A 673 -10.62 -32.85 -10.67
N VAL A 674 -9.78 -32.40 -11.62
CA VAL A 674 -10.12 -32.30 -13.04
C VAL A 674 -9.00 -32.97 -13.86
N THR A 675 -9.36 -33.87 -14.77
CA THR A 675 -8.42 -34.42 -15.77
C THR A 675 -9.04 -34.46 -17.17
N ALA A 676 -8.19 -34.31 -18.19
CA ALA A 676 -8.60 -34.20 -19.59
C ALA A 676 -9.28 -35.45 -20.16
N SER A 677 -9.00 -36.65 -19.63
CA SER A 677 -9.68 -37.89 -20.04
C SER A 677 -11.05 -38.10 -19.38
N GLY A 678 -11.41 -37.28 -18.40
CA GLY A 678 -12.57 -37.53 -17.53
C GLY A 678 -12.35 -38.69 -16.54
N THR A 679 -11.11 -39.19 -16.40
CA THR A 679 -10.76 -40.28 -15.47
C THR A 679 -9.40 -40.06 -14.83
N ALA A 680 -9.26 -40.47 -13.56
CA ALA A 680 -8.02 -40.29 -12.81
C ALA A 680 -7.76 -41.42 -11.82
N ARG A 681 -6.48 -41.60 -11.47
CA ARG A 681 -6.05 -42.16 -10.19
C ARG A 681 -5.86 -41.00 -9.23
N LEU A 682 -6.35 -41.14 -8.00
CA LEU A 682 -6.23 -40.11 -6.96
C LEU A 682 -5.68 -40.71 -5.68
N ARG A 683 -4.67 -40.05 -5.09
CA ARG A 683 -4.16 -40.36 -3.75
C ARG A 683 -4.14 -39.12 -2.87
N LEU A 684 -4.58 -39.26 -1.62
CA LEU A 684 -4.43 -38.26 -0.57
C LEU A 684 -3.69 -38.91 0.61
N TYR A 685 -2.63 -38.25 1.08
CA TYR A 685 -1.86 -38.65 2.24
C TYR A 685 -1.90 -37.56 3.32
N CYS A 686 -1.89 -37.96 4.58
CA CYS A 686 -1.65 -37.11 5.75
C CYS A 686 -0.49 -37.74 6.55
N ASP A 687 0.61 -37.00 6.74
CA ASP A 687 1.88 -37.48 7.32
C ASP A 687 2.35 -38.83 6.71
N GLY A 688 2.12 -39.00 5.41
CA GLY A 688 2.46 -40.20 4.64
C GLY A 688 1.50 -41.39 4.78
N GLN A 689 0.45 -41.30 5.62
CA GLN A 689 -0.61 -42.30 5.71
C GLN A 689 -1.75 -41.98 4.73
N PRO A 690 -2.33 -42.97 4.03
CA PRO A 690 -3.43 -42.73 3.10
C PRO A 690 -4.70 -42.28 3.85
N VAL A 691 -5.42 -41.31 3.27
CA VAL A 691 -6.64 -40.72 3.84
C VAL A 691 -7.88 -41.31 3.14
N GLU A 692 -8.91 -41.62 3.92
CA GLU A 692 -10.21 -42.07 3.38
C GLU A 692 -10.92 -40.90 2.66
N LEU A 693 -11.27 -41.10 1.39
CA LEU A 693 -12.02 -40.14 0.59
C LEU A 693 -13.49 -40.55 0.51
N ARG A 694 -14.40 -39.59 0.30
CA ARG A 694 -15.85 -39.83 0.23
C ARG A 694 -16.49 -39.06 -0.91
N SER A 695 -17.38 -39.73 -1.63
CA SER A 695 -18.28 -39.16 -2.64
C SER A 695 -19.70 -39.23 -2.10
N GLY A 696 -20.08 -38.24 -1.28
CA GLY A 696 -21.35 -38.23 -0.54
C GLY A 696 -21.43 -39.39 0.45
N LYS A 697 -22.21 -40.44 0.13
CA LYS A 697 -22.35 -41.64 0.98
C LYS A 697 -21.40 -42.78 0.65
N LEU A 698 -20.59 -42.66 -0.41
CA LEU A 698 -19.66 -43.70 -0.84
C LEU A 698 -18.24 -43.40 -0.35
N THR A 699 -17.71 -44.28 0.51
CA THR A 699 -16.28 -44.30 0.86
C THR A 699 -15.44 -44.85 -0.29
N LEU A 700 -14.30 -44.19 -0.56
CA LEU A 700 -13.29 -44.54 -1.56
C LEU A 700 -11.92 -44.66 -0.86
N CYS A 701 -11.34 -45.86 -0.86
CA CYS A 701 -10.02 -46.13 -0.30
C CYS A 701 -8.99 -46.26 -1.44
N ASP A 702 -8.01 -45.36 -1.50
CA ASP A 702 -6.97 -45.26 -2.57
C ASP A 702 -7.53 -45.55 -3.98
N PRO A 703 -8.44 -44.71 -4.50
CA PRO A 703 -9.15 -45.00 -5.74
C PRO A 703 -8.19 -44.90 -6.94
N ASP A 704 -7.72 -46.08 -7.37
CA ASP A 704 -7.04 -46.32 -8.65
C ASP A 704 -7.87 -45.88 -9.88
N PHE A 705 -9.17 -45.64 -9.70
CA PHE A 705 -10.09 -45.09 -10.68
C PHE A 705 -11.15 -44.19 -10.03
N ILE A 706 -11.19 -42.92 -10.41
CA ILE A 706 -12.33 -42.00 -10.27
C ILE A 706 -12.72 -41.43 -11.64
N VAL A 707 -13.98 -41.02 -11.76
CA VAL A 707 -14.46 -40.17 -12.88
C VAL A 707 -14.30 -38.71 -12.48
N THR A 708 -13.89 -37.85 -13.40
CA THR A 708 -13.68 -36.41 -13.17
C THR A 708 -14.51 -35.56 -14.14
N PRO A 709 -14.90 -34.31 -13.78
CA PRO A 709 -14.58 -33.59 -12.56
C PRO A 709 -15.22 -34.19 -11.30
N ALA A 710 -14.51 -34.11 -10.17
CA ALA A 710 -14.97 -34.65 -8.88
C ALA A 710 -14.69 -33.67 -7.73
N GLU A 711 -15.68 -33.49 -6.84
CA GLU A 711 -15.52 -32.89 -5.50
C GLU A 711 -15.63 -34.04 -4.49
N LEU A 712 -14.57 -34.30 -3.73
CA LEU A 712 -14.48 -35.40 -2.76
C LEU A 712 -14.23 -34.86 -1.36
N GLU A 713 -14.94 -35.41 -0.38
CA GLU A 713 -14.86 -35.05 1.03
C GLU A 713 -13.92 -35.99 1.79
N PHE A 714 -13.24 -35.49 2.83
CA PHE A 714 -12.47 -36.32 3.76
C PHE A 714 -12.48 -35.72 5.17
N SER A 715 -12.24 -36.55 6.18
CA SER A 715 -12.09 -36.07 7.57
C SER A 715 -10.70 -35.44 7.77
N VAL A 716 -10.67 -34.18 8.24
CA VAL A 716 -9.43 -33.43 8.46
C VAL A 716 -8.91 -33.66 9.87
N THR A 717 -7.62 -33.93 9.98
CA THR A 717 -6.84 -33.90 11.23
C THR A 717 -5.71 -32.87 11.07
N PRO A 718 -4.98 -32.50 12.14
CA PRO A 718 -3.64 -31.97 11.99
C PRO A 718 -2.74 -32.90 11.18
N GLY A 719 -1.75 -32.34 10.50
CA GLY A 719 -0.74 -33.07 9.75
C GLY A 719 -0.31 -32.34 8.47
N PHE A 720 0.69 -32.91 7.81
CA PHE A 720 1.12 -32.51 6.47
C PHE A 720 0.34 -33.30 5.42
N TYR A 721 -0.48 -32.61 4.63
CA TYR A 721 -1.25 -33.23 3.56
C TYR A 721 -0.51 -33.11 2.23
N GLN A 722 -0.42 -34.23 1.51
CA GLN A 722 0.03 -34.30 0.12
C GLN A 722 -1.05 -35.00 -0.70
N ALA A 723 -1.56 -34.32 -1.73
CA ALA A 723 -2.50 -34.90 -2.67
C ALA A 723 -1.83 -35.07 -4.04
N ILE A 724 -2.13 -36.16 -4.75
CA ILE A 724 -1.54 -36.51 -6.05
C ILE A 724 -2.64 -37.03 -6.97
N VAL A 725 -2.76 -36.44 -8.16
CA VAL A 725 -3.61 -36.94 -9.26
C VAL A 725 -2.74 -37.44 -10.41
N GLU A 726 -3.20 -38.48 -11.10
CA GLU A 726 -2.69 -38.95 -12.39
C GLU A 726 -3.87 -39.18 -13.35
N ASP A 727 -3.83 -38.57 -14.54
CA ASP A 727 -4.77 -38.91 -15.62
C ASP A 727 -4.45 -40.32 -16.15
N LEU A 728 -5.47 -41.18 -16.23
CA LEU A 728 -5.30 -42.59 -16.58
C LEU A 728 -5.03 -42.84 -18.08
N HIS A 729 -5.17 -41.83 -18.93
CA HIS A 729 -4.95 -41.92 -20.37
C HIS A 729 -3.66 -41.19 -20.80
N THR A 730 -3.37 -40.01 -20.27
CA THR A 730 -2.18 -39.23 -20.63
C THR A 730 -0.97 -39.51 -19.72
N HIS A 731 -1.20 -40.01 -18.51
CA HIS A 731 -0.23 -40.11 -17.41
C HIS A 731 0.37 -38.77 -16.94
N ASP A 732 -0.20 -37.63 -17.35
CA ASP A 732 0.09 -36.33 -16.75
C ASP A 732 -0.35 -36.33 -15.28
N LYS A 733 0.37 -35.56 -14.45
CA LYS A 733 0.19 -35.56 -12.99
C LYS A 733 0.28 -34.16 -12.42
N ASP A 734 -0.50 -33.94 -11.37
CA ASP A 734 -0.40 -32.76 -10.51
C ASP A 734 -0.34 -33.21 -9.05
N SER A 735 0.27 -32.37 -8.21
CA SER A 735 0.32 -32.59 -6.78
C SER A 735 0.32 -31.26 -6.05
N ILE A 736 -0.33 -31.24 -4.89
CA ILE A 736 -0.43 -30.08 -4.00
C ILE A 736 -0.10 -30.51 -2.57
N GLU A 737 0.64 -29.66 -1.86
CA GLU A 737 1.04 -29.87 -0.47
C GLU A 737 0.50 -28.75 0.43
N THR A 738 0.03 -29.10 1.63
CA THR A 738 -0.46 -28.15 2.63
C THR A 738 -0.24 -28.68 4.05
N THR A 739 -0.49 -27.86 5.07
CA THR A 739 -0.33 -28.26 6.48
C THR A 739 -1.49 -27.74 7.31
N VAL A 740 -2.18 -28.66 7.98
CA VAL A 740 -3.19 -28.34 9.00
C VAL A 740 -2.52 -28.37 10.37
N GLN A 741 -2.63 -27.27 11.12
CA GLN A 741 -2.07 -27.14 12.47
C GLN A 741 -3.10 -27.56 13.54
N GLU A 742 -2.69 -27.73 14.79
CA GLU A 742 -3.66 -27.69 15.90
C GLU A 742 -3.89 -26.22 16.31
N PRO A 743 -5.07 -25.82 16.81
CA PRO A 743 -5.32 -24.44 17.20
C PRO A 743 -4.32 -23.87 18.21
N THR A 744 -3.78 -24.73 19.10
CA THR A 744 -2.76 -24.36 20.09
C THR A 744 -1.33 -24.63 19.63
N LYS A 745 -1.08 -25.39 18.56
CA LYS A 745 0.27 -25.77 18.11
C LYS A 745 0.68 -25.01 16.85
N VAL A 746 1.16 -23.79 17.04
CA VAL A 746 1.64 -22.91 15.98
C VAL A 746 2.93 -23.47 15.37
N LYS A 747 2.84 -24.07 14.19
CA LYS A 747 4.02 -24.49 13.40
C LYS A 747 4.57 -23.30 12.61
N SER A 748 5.86 -23.05 12.80
CA SER A 748 6.69 -22.06 12.14
C SER A 748 8.02 -22.70 11.71
N TYR A 749 8.93 -21.92 11.10
CA TYR A 749 10.29 -22.35 10.82
C TYR A 749 11.29 -21.40 11.47
N ARG A 750 12.32 -21.94 12.14
CA ARG A 750 13.44 -21.15 12.67
C ARG A 750 14.61 -21.20 11.69
N LYS A 751 15.14 -20.04 11.29
CA LYS A 751 16.34 -19.91 10.42
C LYS A 751 17.58 -19.72 11.30
N ALA A 752 17.94 -20.78 12.01
CA ALA A 752 19.10 -20.80 12.89
C ALA A 752 20.39 -20.56 12.08
N LEU A 753 21.19 -19.57 12.48
CA LEU A 753 22.53 -19.37 11.94
C LEU A 753 23.55 -20.06 12.86
N HIS A 754 24.27 -21.03 12.32
CA HIS A 754 25.37 -21.73 12.98
C HIS A 754 26.70 -21.17 12.47
N LEU A 755 27.61 -20.85 13.40
CA LEU A 755 28.98 -20.41 13.11
C LEU A 755 29.91 -21.55 13.52
N LEU A 756 30.16 -22.49 12.61
CA LEU A 756 30.91 -23.72 12.89
C LEU A 756 32.41 -23.46 12.88
N GLN A 757 33.10 -23.87 13.94
CA GLN A 757 34.56 -23.82 14.07
C GLN A 757 35.21 -25.13 13.60
N SER A 758 36.52 -25.13 13.35
CA SER A 758 37.32 -26.35 13.08
C SER A 758 36.98 -27.50 14.03
N GLY A 759 36.55 -28.64 13.49
CA GLY A 759 36.11 -29.82 14.23
C GLY A 759 34.62 -29.84 14.64
N GLU A 760 33.85 -28.80 14.34
CA GLU A 760 32.39 -28.76 14.57
C GLU A 760 31.62 -29.20 13.32
N THR A 761 30.52 -29.94 13.55
CA THR A 761 29.68 -30.56 12.51
C THR A 761 28.20 -30.25 12.74
N VAL A 762 27.45 -30.08 11.65
CA VAL A 762 25.98 -30.13 11.62
C VAL A 762 25.49 -31.08 10.51
N THR A 763 24.43 -31.81 10.76
CA THR A 763 23.76 -32.68 9.77
C THR A 763 22.25 -32.49 9.86
N LEU A 764 21.49 -32.95 8.86
CA LEU A 764 20.01 -32.90 8.91
C LEU A 764 19.43 -33.68 10.11
N ASP A 765 20.13 -34.73 10.56
CA ASP A 765 19.79 -35.55 11.73
C ASP A 765 20.33 -34.99 13.07
N SER A 766 21.16 -33.94 13.09
CA SER A 766 21.89 -33.53 14.29
C SER A 766 21.09 -32.61 15.24
N ALA A 767 20.06 -33.15 15.90
CA ALA A 767 19.55 -32.63 17.17
C ALA A 767 18.69 -33.66 17.92
N LYS A 768 18.58 -33.52 19.25
CA LYS A 768 17.73 -34.37 20.11
C LYS A 768 16.24 -33.97 20.13
N SER A 769 15.86 -32.90 19.44
CA SER A 769 14.55 -32.23 19.62
C SER A 769 13.78 -31.94 18.33
N ALA A 770 14.45 -31.74 17.19
CA ALA A 770 13.82 -31.63 15.87
C ALA A 770 14.85 -31.95 14.76
N LYS A 771 14.46 -32.71 13.72
CA LYS A 771 15.30 -32.81 12.51
C LYS A 771 15.31 -31.48 11.77
N ALA A 772 16.44 -31.13 11.15
CA ALA A 772 16.49 -29.99 10.24
C ALA A 772 15.87 -30.36 8.88
N VAL A 773 15.22 -29.40 8.25
CA VAL A 773 14.64 -29.54 6.89
C VAL A 773 15.70 -29.23 5.83
N THR A 774 16.61 -28.30 6.10
CA THR A 774 17.59 -27.81 5.13
C THR A 774 18.84 -27.28 5.83
N LEU A 775 20.00 -27.59 5.27
CA LEU A 775 21.26 -26.89 5.51
C LEU A 775 21.59 -26.05 4.28
N ARG A 776 22.08 -24.82 4.48
CA ARG A 776 22.66 -23.98 3.43
C ARG A 776 23.93 -23.33 3.94
N LEU A 777 25.06 -23.59 3.27
CA LEU A 777 26.27 -22.80 3.45
C LEU A 777 26.05 -21.36 2.98
N LEU A 778 26.59 -20.39 3.72
CA LEU A 778 26.52 -18.98 3.39
C LEU A 778 27.91 -18.46 3.00
N PRO A 779 28.04 -17.66 1.92
CA PRO A 779 29.32 -17.11 1.49
C PRO A 779 29.85 -16.02 2.43
N THR A 780 28.94 -15.29 3.07
CA THR A 780 29.20 -14.23 4.04
C THR A 780 28.01 -14.12 5.01
N LEU A 781 28.15 -13.30 6.05
CA LEU A 781 27.06 -12.95 6.97
C LEU A 781 26.13 -11.84 6.42
N ASP A 782 26.27 -11.42 5.16
CA ASP A 782 25.45 -10.33 4.59
C ASP A 782 23.97 -10.70 4.47
N LYS A 783 23.66 -11.93 4.09
CA LYS A 783 22.27 -12.40 3.99
C LYS A 783 21.55 -12.38 5.36
N PRO A 784 22.04 -13.04 6.43
CA PRO A 784 21.37 -12.98 7.73
C PRO A 784 21.40 -11.57 8.33
N PHE A 785 22.47 -10.80 8.14
CA PHE A 785 22.52 -9.39 8.58
C PHE A 785 21.43 -8.56 7.88
N LYS A 786 21.30 -8.66 6.55
CA LYS A 786 20.27 -7.94 5.79
C LYS A 786 18.86 -8.40 6.16
N ALA A 787 18.63 -9.68 6.45
CA ALA A 787 17.35 -10.19 6.91
C ALA A 787 16.95 -9.59 8.27
N LEU A 788 17.79 -9.76 9.30
CA LEU A 788 17.61 -9.19 10.64
C LEU A 788 17.44 -7.66 10.60
N MET A 789 18.27 -6.97 9.82
CA MET A 789 18.22 -5.51 9.65
C MET A 789 16.93 -5.05 8.97
N THR A 790 16.47 -5.72 7.92
CA THR A 790 15.22 -5.36 7.22
C THR A 790 14.01 -5.61 8.13
N ALA A 791 13.92 -6.78 8.75
CA ALA A 791 12.82 -7.10 9.67
C ALA A 791 12.83 -6.20 10.93
N THR A 792 14.01 -5.80 11.44
CA THR A 792 14.11 -4.82 12.53
C THR A 792 13.65 -3.43 12.10
N ALA A 793 13.99 -2.97 10.89
CA ALA A 793 13.48 -1.72 10.34
C ALA A 793 11.97 -1.76 10.04
N ASP A 794 11.40 -2.95 9.82
CA ASP A 794 10.01 -3.14 9.42
C ASP A 794 9.05 -3.49 10.57
N TYR A 795 9.50 -3.83 11.80
CA TYR A 795 8.67 -4.13 12.99
C TYR A 795 7.32 -3.37 13.07
N GLY A 796 6.20 -4.09 13.18
CA GLY A 796 4.88 -3.45 13.04
C GLY A 796 4.44 -2.55 14.21
N HIS A 797 4.81 -2.89 15.45
CA HIS A 797 4.51 -2.07 16.63
C HIS A 797 5.55 -0.96 16.78
N LEU A 798 5.12 0.23 17.22
CA LEU A 798 5.90 1.46 17.15
C LEU A 798 5.86 2.27 18.46
N CYS A 799 6.33 1.66 19.55
CA CYS A 799 6.67 2.41 20.76
C CYS A 799 7.98 3.21 20.58
N CYS A 800 8.44 3.97 21.59
CA CYS A 800 9.71 4.72 21.50
C CYS A 800 10.95 3.81 21.41
N GLU A 801 11.05 2.72 22.17
CA GLU A 801 12.16 1.77 21.99
C GLU A 801 12.15 1.14 20.59
N GLN A 802 10.97 0.77 20.07
CA GLN A 802 10.80 0.18 18.75
C GLN A 802 11.07 1.16 17.61
N THR A 803 10.65 2.42 17.77
CA THR A 803 10.87 3.48 16.79
C THR A 803 12.36 3.84 16.74
N ALA A 804 13.04 3.95 17.88
CA ALA A 804 14.49 4.09 17.95
C ALA A 804 15.25 2.86 17.41
N ALA A 805 14.76 1.64 17.64
CA ALA A 805 15.33 0.41 17.07
C ALA A 805 15.25 0.39 15.54
N LYS A 806 14.15 0.89 14.95
CA LYS A 806 14.03 1.10 13.51
C LYS A 806 15.00 2.13 12.97
N ILE A 807 15.20 3.23 13.67
CA ILE A 807 16.15 4.29 13.28
C ILE A 807 17.58 3.73 13.27
N LEU A 808 17.94 2.90 14.26
CA LEU A 808 19.21 2.17 14.32
C LEU A 808 19.34 1.19 13.16
N ALA A 809 18.34 0.36 12.89
CA ALA A 809 18.37 -0.61 11.79
C ALA A 809 18.47 0.10 10.42
N ALA A 810 17.70 1.17 10.21
CA ALA A 810 17.76 2.00 9.02
C ALA A 810 19.09 2.75 8.89
N THR A 811 19.74 3.14 9.99
CA THR A 811 21.11 3.70 9.95
C THR A 811 22.09 2.68 9.37
N PHE A 812 22.01 1.41 9.79
CA PHE A 812 22.80 0.34 9.18
C PHE A 812 22.40 0.05 7.73
N MET A 813 21.11 0.15 7.37
CA MET A 813 20.67 0.05 5.96
C MET A 813 21.34 1.14 5.12
N TYR A 814 21.35 2.40 5.57
CA TYR A 814 21.96 3.52 4.85
C TYR A 814 23.47 3.32 4.68
N LEU A 815 24.16 2.95 5.77
CA LEU A 815 25.61 2.73 5.80
C LEU A 815 26.07 1.53 4.94
N THR A 816 25.21 0.52 4.75
CA THR A 816 25.55 -0.71 3.99
C THR A 816 24.87 -0.81 2.62
N ALA A 817 24.07 0.18 2.23
CA ALA A 817 23.37 0.17 0.95
C ALA A 817 24.31 0.46 -0.24
N SER A 818 24.39 -0.54 -1.12
CA SER A 818 24.98 -0.48 -2.47
C SER A 818 24.10 0.22 -3.51
N GLU A 819 22.83 0.48 -3.20
CA GLU A 819 21.84 1.04 -4.12
C GLU A 819 21.17 2.29 -3.55
N ASP A 820 20.96 3.30 -4.39
CA ASP A 820 20.18 4.51 -4.08
C ASP A 820 18.76 4.22 -3.59
N SER A 821 18.11 3.19 -4.16
CA SER A 821 16.80 2.68 -3.75
C SER A 821 16.76 2.39 -2.24
N SER A 822 17.76 1.66 -1.77
CA SER A 822 17.92 1.23 -0.39
C SER A 822 18.34 2.38 0.53
N ARG A 823 19.17 3.31 0.04
CA ARG A 823 19.52 4.56 0.77
C ARG A 823 18.30 5.44 0.98
N ARG A 824 17.49 5.66 -0.05
CA ARG A 824 16.25 6.47 0.03
C ARG A 824 15.23 5.84 0.98
N ARG A 825 15.03 4.52 0.94
CA ARG A 825 14.18 3.81 1.91
C ARG A 825 14.70 3.97 3.34
N ALA A 826 16.01 3.80 3.56
CA ALA A 826 16.63 3.97 4.87
C ALA A 826 16.49 5.41 5.40
N GLU A 827 16.75 6.40 4.56
CA GLU A 827 16.53 7.82 4.87
C GLU A 827 15.06 8.10 5.23
N GLN A 828 14.11 7.61 4.44
CA GLN A 828 12.68 7.78 4.71
C GLN A 828 12.27 7.17 6.07
N ILE A 829 12.85 6.03 6.47
CA ILE A 829 12.62 5.41 7.78
C ILE A 829 13.23 6.26 8.90
N ILE A 830 14.46 6.78 8.75
CA ILE A 830 15.09 7.66 9.75
C ILE A 830 14.28 8.95 9.92
N LEU A 831 13.92 9.63 8.83
CA LEU A 831 13.11 10.85 8.84
C LEU A 831 11.75 10.64 9.51
N THR A 832 11.03 9.57 9.14
CA THR A 832 9.73 9.23 9.72
C THR A 832 9.86 8.83 11.21
N GLY A 833 10.93 8.12 11.56
CA GLY A 833 11.23 7.70 12.93
C GLY A 833 11.51 8.91 13.83
N ILE A 834 12.39 9.82 13.43
CA ILE A 834 12.71 11.04 14.21
C ILE A 834 11.47 11.92 14.41
N ALA A 835 10.66 12.10 13.37
CA ALA A 835 9.38 12.82 13.47
C ALA A 835 8.36 12.13 14.40
N ARG A 836 8.47 10.81 14.61
CA ARG A 836 7.66 10.05 15.58
C ARG A 836 8.24 10.12 16.99
N GLU A 837 9.56 9.99 17.15
CA GLU A 837 10.26 10.19 18.42
C GLU A 837 9.99 11.58 18.99
N HIS A 838 9.99 12.63 18.17
CA HIS A 838 9.71 13.99 18.65
C HIS A 838 8.28 14.13 19.21
N LYS A 839 7.29 13.34 18.77
CA LYS A 839 5.95 13.30 19.40
C LYS A 839 5.97 12.60 20.76
N MET A 840 6.86 11.61 20.92
CA MET A 840 7.05 10.83 22.15
C MET A 840 8.04 11.47 23.12
N PHE A 841 8.86 12.41 22.68
CA PHE A 841 9.80 13.14 23.51
C PHE A 841 9.07 14.07 24.50
N ARG A 842 9.61 14.16 25.72
CA ARG A 842 9.23 15.12 26.75
C ARG A 842 10.53 15.75 27.27
N PRO A 843 10.87 16.99 26.84
CA PRO A 843 12.10 17.68 27.25
C PRO A 843 12.32 17.67 28.76
N GLY A 844 13.55 17.37 29.18
CA GLY A 844 13.90 17.26 30.60
C GLY A 844 13.25 16.10 31.37
N ARG A 845 12.54 15.16 30.70
CA ARG A 845 11.88 14.01 31.36
C ARG A 845 12.17 12.66 30.71
N GLY A 846 12.25 12.57 29.38
CA GLY A 846 12.41 11.30 28.67
C GLY A 846 11.40 11.08 27.55
N PHE A 847 11.21 9.84 27.12
CA PHE A 847 10.20 9.44 26.14
C PHE A 847 8.95 8.83 26.81
N ILE A 848 7.77 9.20 26.31
CA ILE A 848 6.51 8.45 26.50
C ILE A 848 6.44 7.26 25.53
N MET A 849 5.58 6.28 25.80
CA MET A 849 5.60 5.02 25.04
C MET A 849 4.96 5.09 23.66
N TYR A 850 3.87 5.82 23.48
CA TYR A 850 3.18 6.03 22.20
C TYR A 850 2.75 7.50 22.10
N PRO A 851 2.69 8.11 20.90
CA PRO A 851 2.41 9.54 20.75
C PRO A 851 1.16 10.05 21.50
N ASP A 852 0.12 9.21 21.55
CA ASP A 852 -1.21 9.52 22.10
C ASP A 852 -1.39 9.05 23.57
N HIS A 853 -0.30 8.65 24.26
CA HIS A 853 -0.32 8.17 25.65
C HIS A 853 0.64 8.97 26.55
N ASP A 854 0.16 9.65 27.60
CA ASP A 854 1.03 10.37 28.55
C ASP A 854 1.87 9.48 29.51
N TYR A 855 1.92 8.16 29.26
CA TYR A 855 2.75 7.22 30.05
C TYR A 855 4.23 7.33 29.67
N LEU A 856 5.02 7.95 30.55
CA LEU A 856 6.48 8.04 30.47
C LEU A 856 7.12 6.76 31.05
N SER A 857 7.84 6.01 30.21
CA SER A 857 8.53 4.80 30.66
C SER A 857 10.01 5.07 30.92
N GLU A 858 10.43 4.99 32.19
CA GLU A 858 11.85 5.14 32.54
C GLU A 858 12.73 4.06 31.90
N HIS A 859 12.19 2.86 31.64
CA HIS A 859 12.91 1.71 31.10
C HIS A 859 13.20 1.88 29.59
N TYR A 860 12.15 1.99 28.77
CA TYR A 860 12.28 2.08 27.31
C TYR A 860 12.89 3.41 26.83
N SER A 861 12.68 4.48 27.59
CA SER A 861 13.33 5.78 27.39
C SER A 861 14.86 5.71 27.42
N LYS A 862 15.46 4.74 28.14
CA LYS A 862 16.91 4.50 28.15
C LYS A 862 17.39 3.76 26.89
N TYR A 863 16.67 2.74 26.43
CA TYR A 863 16.99 2.07 25.15
C TYR A 863 16.91 3.02 23.96
N ALA A 864 15.88 3.89 23.92
CA ALA A 864 15.75 4.91 22.88
C ALA A 864 16.99 5.81 22.78
N VAL A 865 17.60 6.22 23.90
CA VAL A 865 18.87 6.96 23.91
C VAL A 865 20.01 6.16 23.28
N PHE A 866 20.22 4.90 23.71
CA PHE A 866 21.33 4.08 23.21
C PHE A 866 21.22 3.80 21.71
N TYR A 867 20.00 3.68 21.17
CA TYR A 867 19.74 3.45 19.76
C TYR A 867 19.86 4.73 18.92
N LEU A 868 19.30 5.85 19.39
CA LEU A 868 19.47 7.16 18.73
C LEU A 868 20.94 7.62 18.72
N TRP A 869 21.75 7.25 19.71
CA TRP A 869 23.19 7.49 19.67
C TRP A 869 23.92 6.76 18.52
N GLN A 870 23.31 5.75 17.88
CA GLN A 870 23.90 5.10 16.70
C GLN A 870 23.74 5.93 15.40
N LEU A 871 23.12 7.13 15.45
CA LEU A 871 23.04 8.05 14.30
C LEU A 871 24.37 8.76 13.97
N GLN A 872 25.32 8.82 14.90
CA GLN A 872 26.58 9.58 14.74
C GLN A 872 27.47 9.17 13.54
N PRO A 873 27.55 7.90 13.10
CA PRO A 873 28.28 7.55 11.88
C PRO A 873 27.70 8.20 10.61
N LEU A 874 26.44 8.67 10.63
CA LEU A 874 25.86 9.46 9.54
C LEU A 874 26.30 10.92 9.61
N GLU A 875 26.43 11.49 10.81
CA GLU A 875 26.79 12.90 11.04
C GLU A 875 28.11 13.31 10.34
N THR A 876 29.05 12.37 10.22
CA THR A 876 30.35 12.56 9.57
C THR A 876 30.35 12.33 8.05
N LEU A 877 29.23 11.88 7.45
CA LEU A 877 29.15 11.67 6.01
C LEU A 877 28.96 13.01 5.26
N PRO A 878 29.79 13.29 4.23
CA PRO A 878 29.67 14.53 3.46
C PRO A 878 28.36 14.60 2.67
N ASP A 879 27.93 13.47 2.10
CA ASP A 879 26.89 13.38 1.08
C ASP A 879 25.46 13.17 1.64
N LEU A 880 25.24 13.44 2.93
CA LEU A 880 23.87 13.44 3.48
C LEU A 880 23.00 14.54 2.83
N SER A 881 21.72 14.23 2.63
CA SER A 881 20.71 15.26 2.37
C SER A 881 20.60 16.23 3.55
N ALA A 882 20.18 17.46 3.29
CA ALA A 882 19.99 18.47 4.35
C ALA A 882 18.93 18.03 5.37
N SER A 883 17.86 17.37 4.92
CA SER A 883 16.81 16.79 5.76
C SER A 883 17.33 15.67 6.65
N LEU A 884 18.12 14.73 6.12
CA LEU A 884 18.66 13.62 6.92
C LEU A 884 19.71 14.14 7.92
N ARG A 885 20.55 15.10 7.53
CA ARG A 885 21.52 15.73 8.45
C ARG A 885 20.82 16.45 9.61
N LEU A 886 19.72 17.16 9.35
CA LEU A 886 18.91 17.78 10.40
C LEU A 886 18.29 16.73 11.34
N ALA A 887 17.63 15.70 10.80
CA ALA A 887 17.01 14.65 11.60
C ALA A 887 18.03 13.83 12.43
N VAL A 888 19.24 13.61 11.90
CA VAL A 888 20.38 13.03 12.66
C VAL A 888 20.73 13.91 13.86
N GLN A 889 20.83 15.23 13.66
CA GLN A 889 21.16 16.18 14.72
C GLN A 889 20.03 16.30 15.77
N GLU A 890 18.76 16.32 15.34
CA GLU A 890 17.60 16.29 16.23
C GLU A 890 17.54 15.01 17.07
N GLY A 891 17.76 13.85 16.46
CA GLY A 891 17.81 12.56 17.16
C GLY A 891 18.91 12.49 18.21
N LEU A 892 20.11 12.95 17.86
CA LEU A 892 21.24 13.05 18.77
C LEU A 892 20.98 14.08 19.90
N ALA A 893 20.32 15.20 19.61
CA ALA A 893 19.94 16.20 20.61
C ALA A 893 18.90 15.67 21.60
N MET A 894 17.86 14.98 21.13
CA MET A 894 16.88 14.30 21.99
C MET A 894 17.57 13.24 22.86
N ALA A 895 18.42 12.38 22.26
CA ALA A 895 19.18 11.37 22.99
C ALA A 895 20.04 11.98 24.09
N ASN A 896 20.78 13.06 23.81
CA ASN A 896 21.64 13.74 24.79
C ASN A 896 20.84 14.40 25.93
N GLN A 897 19.68 15.00 25.65
CA GLN A 897 18.82 15.57 26.69
C GLN A 897 18.23 14.49 27.60
N VAL A 898 17.78 13.36 27.04
CA VAL A 898 17.22 12.25 27.83
C VAL A 898 18.32 11.48 28.58
N ALA A 899 19.52 11.36 28.00
CA ALA A 899 20.70 10.81 28.66
C ALA A 899 21.05 11.58 29.95
N ALA A 900 20.99 12.91 29.93
CA ALA A 900 21.28 13.74 31.10
C ALA A 900 20.29 13.50 32.25
N VAL A 901 19.00 13.25 31.94
CA VAL A 901 17.97 12.91 32.94
C VAL A 901 18.23 11.54 33.57
N HIS A 902 18.58 10.54 32.76
CA HIS A 902 18.84 9.17 33.20
C HIS A 902 20.30 8.91 33.65
N GLN A 903 21.14 9.95 33.68
CA GLN A 903 22.58 9.88 34.01
C GLN A 903 23.38 8.92 33.11
N LEU A 904 22.98 8.77 31.85
CA LEU A 904 23.65 7.90 30.87
C LEU A 904 24.86 8.61 30.25
N GLN A 905 25.96 7.88 30.09
CA GLN A 905 27.17 8.35 29.40
C GLN A 905 27.29 7.69 28.02
N ARG A 906 27.60 8.47 26.98
CA ARG A 906 27.79 7.96 25.61
C ARG A 906 29.05 7.11 25.45
N ILE A 907 30.11 7.49 26.16
CA ILE A 907 31.30 6.67 26.40
C ILE A 907 31.38 6.54 27.93
N PRO A 908 31.08 5.36 28.50
CA PRO A 908 30.95 5.23 29.94
C PRO A 908 32.31 5.08 30.63
N ASP A 909 32.51 5.78 31.76
CA ASP A 909 33.74 5.71 32.55
C ASP A 909 33.88 4.38 33.33
N ARG A 910 32.76 3.68 33.51
CA ARG A 910 32.67 2.39 34.21
C ARG A 910 31.58 1.53 33.57
N ILE A 911 31.74 0.22 33.63
CA ILE A 911 30.71 -0.73 33.18
C ILE A 911 29.64 -0.85 34.28
N ALA A 912 28.41 -0.42 34.00
CA ALA A 912 27.23 -0.65 34.83
C ALA A 912 26.29 -1.71 34.22
N GLN A 913 26.27 -1.82 32.89
CA GLN A 913 25.46 -2.76 32.10
C GLN A 913 26.28 -3.32 30.91
N ILE A 914 25.72 -4.27 30.17
CA ILE A 914 26.45 -5.01 29.12
C ILE A 914 26.70 -4.17 27.85
N GLU A 915 25.83 -3.20 27.56
CA GLU A 915 25.98 -2.20 26.51
C GLU A 915 27.24 -1.33 26.72
N ASP A 916 27.56 -1.02 27.97
CA ASP A 916 28.76 -0.26 28.34
C ASP A 916 30.04 -1.07 28.06
N ALA A 917 29.98 -2.38 28.36
CA ALA A 917 31.08 -3.31 28.11
C ALA A 917 31.39 -3.41 26.60
N TYR A 918 30.37 -3.46 25.75
CA TYR A 918 30.53 -3.43 24.29
C TYR A 918 31.09 -2.08 23.79
N THR A 919 30.60 -0.98 24.35
CA THR A 919 31.06 0.37 24.02
C THR A 919 32.54 0.56 24.36
N LEU A 920 33.01 0.01 25.49
CA LEU A 920 34.44 0.02 25.84
C LEU A 920 35.27 -1.01 25.05
N ALA A 921 34.68 -2.15 24.69
CA ALA A 921 35.34 -3.20 23.90
C ALA A 921 35.68 -2.73 22.47
N THR A 922 34.75 -2.07 21.80
CA THR A 922 34.97 -1.49 20.45
C THR A 922 36.03 -0.39 20.47
N LEU A 923 36.10 0.40 21.54
CA LEU A 923 37.16 1.38 21.80
C LEU A 923 38.48 0.76 22.30
N GLN A 924 38.53 -0.57 22.48
CA GLN A 924 39.66 -1.34 23.05
C GLN A 924 40.14 -0.84 24.43
N LYS A 925 39.25 -0.18 25.19
CA LYS A 925 39.54 0.35 26.53
C LYS A 925 39.34 -0.72 27.60
N THR A 926 40.22 -0.73 28.60
CA THR A 926 40.13 -1.60 29.79
C THR A 926 39.74 -3.08 29.54
N PRO A 927 40.37 -3.84 28.61
CA PRO A 927 39.94 -5.21 28.27
C PRO A 927 39.82 -6.16 29.47
N LYS A 928 40.73 -6.06 30.45
CA LYS A 928 40.69 -6.86 31.69
C LYS A 928 39.38 -6.65 32.47
N THR A 929 38.92 -5.41 32.59
CA THR A 929 37.68 -5.06 33.30
C THR A 929 36.46 -5.59 32.56
N ILE A 930 36.47 -5.56 31.22
CA ILE A 930 35.41 -6.13 30.37
C ILE A 930 35.33 -7.65 30.54
N TYR A 931 36.46 -8.37 30.48
CA TYR A 931 36.47 -9.81 30.72
C TYR A 931 35.99 -10.16 32.14
N GLN A 932 36.42 -9.41 33.16
CA GLN A 932 35.97 -9.61 34.54
C GLN A 932 34.46 -9.41 34.69
N PHE A 933 33.90 -8.35 34.09
CA PHE A 933 32.46 -8.11 34.10
C PHE A 933 31.68 -9.23 33.40
N ILE A 934 32.12 -9.65 32.21
CA ILE A 934 31.48 -10.74 31.46
C ILE A 934 31.53 -12.07 32.24
N ASP A 935 32.65 -12.40 32.89
CA ASP A 935 32.78 -13.63 33.70
C ASP A 935 31.99 -13.58 35.03
N THR A 936 31.57 -12.39 35.49
CA THR A 936 30.59 -12.23 36.59
C THR A 936 29.13 -12.37 36.14
N LEU A 937 28.82 -12.21 34.84
CA LEU A 937 27.48 -12.44 34.30
C LEU A 937 27.30 -13.84 33.72
N ILE A 938 28.34 -14.36 33.06
CA ILE A 938 28.30 -15.57 32.25
C ILE A 938 29.30 -16.60 32.79
N GLU A 939 28.83 -17.82 32.94
CA GLU A 939 29.65 -18.99 33.18
C GLU A 939 29.93 -19.74 31.87
N PHE A 940 31.19 -20.05 31.61
CA PHE A 940 31.67 -20.75 30.41
C PHE A 940 32.01 -22.23 30.67
N THR A 941 31.62 -22.79 31.82
CA THR A 941 31.86 -24.20 32.15
C THR A 941 30.95 -25.13 31.32
N GLY A 942 31.42 -26.33 31.00
CA GLY A 942 30.66 -27.26 30.15
C GLY A 942 30.64 -26.89 28.66
N THR A 943 29.63 -27.38 27.95
CA THR A 943 29.49 -27.31 26.47
C THR A 943 28.80 -26.04 25.96
N GLU A 944 27.99 -25.39 26.79
CA GLU A 944 27.22 -24.19 26.48
C GLU A 944 27.61 -23.07 27.45
N ALA A 945 27.31 -21.81 27.13
CA ALA A 945 27.48 -20.73 28.10
C ALA A 945 26.17 -20.52 28.88
N ARG A 946 26.23 -20.08 30.13
CA ARG A 946 25.04 -19.88 30.97
C ARG A 946 25.13 -18.57 31.72
N LEU A 947 24.03 -17.83 31.82
CA LEU A 947 23.95 -16.69 32.71
C LEU A 947 23.91 -17.19 34.16
N ARG A 948 24.67 -16.54 35.05
CA ARG A 948 24.67 -16.86 36.49
C ARG A 948 23.34 -16.47 37.15
N HIS A 949 22.74 -15.41 36.63
CA HIS A 949 21.48 -14.85 37.09
C HIS A 949 20.57 -14.60 35.87
N PRO A 950 19.95 -15.66 35.31
CA PRO A 950 18.95 -15.49 34.26
C PRO A 950 17.79 -14.64 34.79
N THR A 951 17.31 -13.70 33.99
CA THR A 951 16.26 -12.74 34.37
C THR A 951 14.97 -13.03 33.61
N HIS A 952 15.05 -12.98 32.27
CA HIS A 952 13.96 -13.33 31.36
C HIS A 952 14.55 -13.44 29.93
N GLN A 953 14.01 -14.28 29.05
CA GLN A 953 14.66 -14.72 27.82
C GLN A 953 15.11 -13.59 26.88
N VAL A 954 14.32 -12.51 26.78
CA VAL A 954 14.68 -11.31 25.99
C VAL A 954 15.90 -10.61 26.58
N ALA A 955 15.93 -10.31 27.89
CA ALA A 955 17.12 -9.73 28.53
C ALA A 955 18.32 -10.68 28.51
N ASP A 956 18.08 -11.98 28.67
CA ASP A 956 19.13 -13.01 28.68
C ASP A 956 19.81 -13.11 27.30
N ARG A 957 19.02 -13.13 26.21
CA ARG A 957 19.55 -13.05 24.83
C ARG A 957 20.25 -11.72 24.57
N LYS A 958 19.71 -10.60 25.05
CA LYS A 958 20.36 -9.27 24.98
C LYS A 958 21.76 -9.31 25.61
N ILE A 959 21.88 -9.85 26.82
CA ILE A 959 23.17 -9.96 27.54
C ILE A 959 24.13 -10.88 26.81
N MET A 960 23.69 -12.07 26.38
CA MET A 960 24.54 -12.99 25.63
C MET A 960 25.02 -12.40 24.29
N ALA A 961 24.19 -11.62 23.59
CA ALA A 961 24.53 -11.00 22.32
C ALA A 961 25.57 -9.87 22.47
N TYR A 962 25.37 -8.92 23.40
CA TYR A 962 26.38 -7.88 23.66
C TYR A 962 27.66 -8.45 24.28
N ALA A 963 27.58 -9.50 25.11
CA ALA A 963 28.77 -10.20 25.61
C ALA A 963 29.55 -10.88 24.47
N ALA A 964 28.87 -11.57 23.55
CA ALA A 964 29.49 -12.13 22.35
C ALA A 964 30.18 -11.04 21.52
N ALA A 965 29.47 -9.94 21.21
CA ALA A 965 30.01 -8.81 20.46
C ALA A 965 31.25 -8.20 21.14
N SER A 966 31.21 -8.00 22.46
CA SER A 966 32.34 -7.51 23.26
C SER A 966 33.56 -8.42 23.18
N LEU A 967 33.36 -9.74 23.32
CA LEU A 967 34.43 -10.73 23.22
C LEU A 967 35.03 -10.80 21.81
N ILE A 968 34.19 -10.65 20.78
CA ILE A 968 34.60 -10.62 19.36
C ILE A 968 35.43 -9.35 19.07
N ALA A 969 35.01 -8.18 19.54
CA ALA A 969 35.79 -6.94 19.44
C ALA A 969 37.16 -7.05 20.13
N LEU A 970 37.21 -7.74 21.28
CA LEU A 970 38.45 -8.07 22.00
C LEU A 970 39.17 -9.34 21.47
N LYS A 971 38.78 -9.88 20.32
CA LYS A 971 39.40 -11.04 19.63
C LYS A 971 39.45 -12.34 20.45
N ALA A 972 38.57 -12.51 21.44
CA ALA A 972 38.43 -13.71 22.26
C ALA A 972 37.53 -14.77 21.58
N TRP A 973 37.90 -15.18 20.37
CA TRP A 973 37.05 -15.93 19.42
C TRP A 973 36.29 -17.12 20.03
N PRO A 974 36.90 -18.07 20.78
CA PRO A 974 36.19 -19.28 21.19
C PRO A 974 35.04 -19.01 22.18
N ARG A 975 35.19 -18.00 23.06
CA ARG A 975 34.11 -17.58 23.97
C ARG A 975 33.06 -16.75 23.23
N GLY A 976 33.48 -15.87 22.32
CA GLY A 976 32.60 -15.04 21.51
C GLY A 976 31.72 -15.83 20.55
N LEU A 977 32.29 -16.77 19.79
CA LEU A 977 31.58 -17.61 18.83
C LEU A 977 30.65 -18.63 19.51
N ARG A 978 30.99 -19.14 20.71
CA ARG A 978 30.07 -19.96 21.53
C ARG A 978 28.79 -19.19 21.86
N LEU A 979 28.93 -17.98 22.44
CA LEU A 979 27.78 -17.14 22.78
C LEU A 979 27.03 -16.68 21.53
N ALA A 980 27.74 -16.35 20.45
CA ALA A 980 27.12 -15.98 19.18
C ALA A 980 26.20 -17.09 18.67
N ASN A 981 26.70 -18.34 18.55
CA ASN A 981 25.91 -19.51 18.19
C ASN A 981 24.65 -19.66 19.08
N GLN A 982 24.79 -19.47 20.39
CA GLN A 982 23.69 -19.62 21.35
C GLN A 982 22.57 -18.58 21.17
N VAL A 983 22.91 -17.39 20.64
CA VAL A 983 21.93 -16.36 20.23
C VAL A 983 21.39 -16.63 18.82
N THR A 984 22.27 -16.82 17.83
CA THR A 984 21.89 -16.90 16.41
C THR A 984 21.15 -18.19 16.04
N ARG A 985 21.19 -19.23 16.88
CA ARG A 985 20.33 -20.42 16.76
C ARG A 985 18.86 -20.18 17.14
N GLN A 986 18.56 -19.05 17.79
CA GLN A 986 17.20 -18.72 18.22
C GLN A 986 16.44 -17.85 17.21
N PHE A 987 17.04 -17.53 16.06
CA PHE A 987 16.40 -16.75 14.99
C PHE A 987 15.12 -17.42 14.43
N ASN A 988 14.08 -16.61 14.27
CA ASN A 988 12.75 -17.00 13.77
C ASN A 988 12.72 -17.14 12.23
N ALA A 989 11.52 -17.16 11.63
CA ALA A 989 11.34 -17.31 10.18
C ALA A 989 11.84 -16.09 9.38
N GLN A 990 11.86 -14.91 10.00
CA GLN A 990 12.28 -13.64 9.43
C GLN A 990 13.79 -13.38 9.65
N GLY A 991 14.43 -14.10 10.58
CA GLY A 991 15.81 -13.88 11.00
C GLY A 991 15.96 -12.97 12.24
N CYS A 992 14.86 -12.62 12.91
CA CYS A 992 14.82 -11.87 14.15
C CYS A 992 14.80 -12.77 15.39
N LEU A 993 14.99 -12.17 16.56
CA LEU A 993 14.62 -12.75 17.86
C LEU A 993 13.19 -12.31 18.24
N TYR A 994 12.78 -12.56 19.48
CA TYR A 994 11.41 -12.38 19.93
C TYR A 994 10.97 -10.91 19.94
N SER A 995 11.83 -10.01 20.38
CA SER A 995 11.52 -8.59 20.59
C SER A 995 12.47 -7.68 19.80
N THR A 996 12.24 -6.37 19.87
CA THR A 996 13.18 -5.36 19.36
C THR A 996 14.46 -5.34 20.18
N VAL A 997 14.35 -5.40 21.51
CA VAL A 997 15.49 -5.27 22.45
C VAL A 997 16.58 -6.32 22.20
N ASP A 998 16.22 -7.58 22.01
CA ASP A 998 17.18 -8.66 21.74
C ASP A 998 17.56 -8.74 20.25
N SER A 999 16.65 -8.44 19.32
CA SER A 999 16.98 -8.34 17.89
C SER A 999 18.00 -7.24 17.58
N VAL A 1000 17.93 -6.08 18.24
CA VAL A 1000 18.96 -5.02 18.13
C VAL A 1000 20.30 -5.49 18.68
N ALA A 1001 20.32 -6.19 19.82
CA ALA A 1001 21.55 -6.74 20.37
C ALA A 1001 22.17 -7.82 19.45
N ALA A 1002 21.33 -8.64 18.80
CA ALA A 1002 21.76 -9.58 17.77
C ALA A 1002 22.25 -8.88 16.49
N LEU A 1003 21.70 -7.71 16.14
CA LEU A 1003 22.14 -6.92 14.99
C LEU A 1003 23.54 -6.33 15.25
N VAL A 1004 23.77 -5.80 16.45
CA VAL A 1004 25.10 -5.39 16.92
C VAL A 1004 26.10 -6.56 16.90
N LEU A 1005 25.68 -7.76 17.33
CA LEU A 1005 26.50 -8.97 17.24
C LEU A 1005 26.85 -9.33 15.78
N LEU A 1006 25.86 -9.37 14.86
CA LEU A 1006 26.13 -9.66 13.44
C LEU A 1006 26.99 -8.58 12.78
N GLN A 1007 26.81 -7.30 13.13
CA GLN A 1007 27.70 -6.22 12.70
C GLN A 1007 29.15 -6.47 13.17
N GLN A 1008 29.33 -6.81 14.45
CA GLN A 1008 30.66 -7.02 15.02
C GLN A 1008 31.34 -8.30 14.49
N LEU A 1009 30.57 -9.35 14.14
CA LEU A 1009 31.06 -10.52 13.41
C LEU A 1009 31.51 -10.17 11.98
N LYS A 1010 30.79 -9.29 11.29
CA LYS A 1010 31.18 -8.78 9.95
C LYS A 1010 32.44 -7.90 10.02
N LEU A 1011 32.53 -6.97 10.97
CA LEU A 1011 33.74 -6.16 11.19
C LEU A 1011 34.97 -7.02 11.57
N ALA A 1012 34.73 -8.21 12.12
CA ALA A 1012 35.74 -9.21 12.42
C ALA A 1012 36.10 -10.13 11.22
N ASN A 1013 35.45 -9.99 10.06
CA ASN A 1013 35.59 -10.86 8.88
C ASN A 1013 35.30 -12.35 9.16
N VAL A 1014 34.39 -12.66 10.09
CA VAL A 1014 34.01 -14.05 10.40
C VAL A 1014 33.26 -14.67 9.21
N ALA A 1015 33.66 -15.88 8.83
CA ALA A 1015 33.09 -16.68 7.74
C ALA A 1015 33.21 -16.05 6.32
N MET A 1016 34.26 -15.28 6.03
CA MET A 1016 34.55 -14.78 4.67
C MET A 1016 35.28 -15.83 3.78
N GLY A 1017 34.61 -16.94 3.46
CA GLY A 1017 34.97 -17.84 2.35
C GLY A 1017 36.25 -18.70 2.43
N THR A 1018 37.27 -18.33 3.23
CA THR A 1018 38.62 -18.95 3.16
C THR A 1018 38.82 -20.21 4.01
N GLY A 1019 37.83 -21.11 4.06
CA GLY A 1019 37.87 -22.33 4.90
C GLY A 1019 37.93 -23.64 4.11
N GLN A 1020 38.35 -24.71 4.77
CA GLN A 1020 38.20 -26.10 4.30
C GLN A 1020 37.00 -26.74 5.01
N VAL A 1021 36.12 -27.39 4.27
CA VAL A 1021 34.89 -28.01 4.77
C VAL A 1021 34.74 -29.44 4.23
N ARG A 1022 34.01 -30.27 4.96
CA ARG A 1022 33.54 -31.58 4.48
C ARG A 1022 32.03 -31.53 4.32
N VAL A 1023 31.57 -31.56 3.07
CA VAL A 1023 30.15 -31.53 2.71
C VAL A 1023 29.76 -32.87 2.11
N ASN A 1024 28.67 -33.48 2.61
CA ASN A 1024 28.24 -34.81 2.17
C ASN A 1024 29.39 -35.84 2.20
N SER A 1025 30.18 -35.83 3.29
CA SER A 1025 31.43 -36.60 3.47
C SER A 1025 32.62 -36.25 2.55
N THR A 1026 32.46 -35.37 1.56
CA THR A 1026 33.53 -34.96 0.62
C THR A 1026 34.24 -33.70 1.12
N ALA A 1027 35.57 -33.75 1.26
CA ALA A 1027 36.38 -32.60 1.64
C ALA A 1027 36.65 -31.67 0.44
N MET A 1028 36.45 -30.37 0.62
CA MET A 1028 36.57 -29.32 -0.41
C MET A 1028 36.73 -27.94 0.23
N THR A 1029 37.10 -26.92 -0.56
CA THR A 1029 37.06 -25.53 -0.10
C THR A 1029 35.62 -25.07 0.13
N LEU A 1030 35.44 -24.06 0.99
CA LEU A 1030 34.14 -23.42 1.19
C LEU A 1030 33.63 -22.75 -0.11
N GLU A 1031 34.49 -22.26 -0.99
CA GLU A 1031 34.11 -21.72 -2.30
C GLU A 1031 33.52 -22.80 -3.22
N GLU A 1032 34.18 -23.95 -3.36
CA GLU A 1032 33.65 -25.09 -4.11
C GLU A 1032 32.31 -25.56 -3.53
N ALA A 1033 32.22 -25.67 -2.20
CA ALA A 1033 31.01 -26.10 -1.49
C ALA A 1033 29.79 -25.17 -1.71
N LEU A 1034 30.02 -23.88 -1.96
CA LEU A 1034 28.97 -22.90 -2.28
C LEU A 1034 28.46 -23.02 -3.72
N THR A 1035 29.16 -23.76 -4.59
CA THR A 1035 28.76 -24.02 -5.98
C THR A 1035 28.08 -25.38 -6.20
N LEU A 1036 27.93 -26.19 -5.15
CA LEU A 1036 27.29 -27.51 -5.24
C LEU A 1036 25.82 -27.40 -5.68
N ALA A 1037 25.47 -28.14 -6.73
CA ALA A 1037 24.09 -28.38 -7.13
C ALA A 1037 23.39 -29.48 -6.32
N GLU A 1038 24.14 -30.27 -5.54
CA GLU A 1038 23.61 -31.32 -4.67
C GLU A 1038 23.11 -30.74 -3.34
N PRO A 1039 21.99 -31.26 -2.78
CA PRO A 1039 21.51 -30.85 -1.47
C PRO A 1039 22.55 -31.10 -0.36
N VAL A 1040 22.79 -30.09 0.48
CA VAL A 1040 23.69 -30.19 1.64
C VAL A 1040 22.99 -30.95 2.78
N THR A 1041 23.47 -32.15 3.08
CA THR A 1041 22.93 -33.02 4.16
C THR A 1041 23.78 -33.01 5.42
N SER A 1042 25.06 -32.68 5.27
CA SER A 1042 26.05 -32.58 6.34
C SER A 1042 27.11 -31.54 5.99
N VAL A 1043 27.58 -30.82 7.01
CA VAL A 1043 28.72 -29.88 6.96
C VAL A 1043 29.58 -30.09 8.21
N GLU A 1044 30.84 -30.39 8.01
CA GLU A 1044 31.90 -30.36 9.04
C GLU A 1044 32.94 -29.31 8.62
N VAL A 1045 33.45 -28.51 9.55
CA VAL A 1045 34.54 -27.56 9.25
C VAL A 1045 35.88 -28.21 9.56
N ILE A 1046 36.73 -28.34 8.55
CA ILE A 1046 38.09 -28.86 8.70
C ILE A 1046 39.03 -27.73 9.13
N GLU A 1047 38.91 -26.55 8.51
CA GLU A 1047 39.75 -25.38 8.80
C GLU A 1047 38.95 -24.08 8.68
N GLY A 1048 39.21 -23.13 9.58
CA GLY A 1048 38.57 -21.82 9.61
C GLY A 1048 37.24 -21.79 10.38
N VAL A 1049 36.30 -20.98 9.89
CA VAL A 1049 34.93 -20.86 10.41
C VAL A 1049 33.96 -20.79 9.24
N ALA A 1050 32.90 -21.61 9.24
CA ALA A 1050 31.86 -21.58 8.22
C ALA A 1050 30.51 -21.13 8.80
N ALA A 1051 29.76 -20.35 8.01
CA ALA A 1051 28.39 -19.96 8.34
C ALA A 1051 27.39 -20.91 7.66
N VAL A 1052 26.51 -21.52 8.45
CA VAL A 1052 25.45 -22.41 7.96
C VAL A 1052 24.08 -21.87 8.40
N GLU A 1053 23.22 -21.59 7.43
CA GLU A 1053 21.78 -21.39 7.63
C GLU A 1053 21.13 -22.77 7.78
N VAL A 1054 20.54 -23.04 8.95
CA VAL A 1054 19.86 -24.29 9.28
C VAL A 1054 18.39 -24.00 9.50
N ILE A 1055 17.53 -24.67 8.74
CA ILE A 1055 16.08 -24.48 8.82
C ILE A 1055 15.47 -25.63 9.64
N TYR A 1056 14.94 -25.31 10.82
CA TYR A 1056 14.24 -26.26 11.68
C TYR A 1056 12.74 -25.98 11.68
N PRO A 1057 11.87 -27.02 11.72
CA PRO A 1057 10.47 -26.83 12.08
C PRO A 1057 10.40 -26.47 13.56
N HIS A 1058 9.66 -25.42 13.90
CA HIS A 1058 9.42 -25.02 15.29
C HIS A 1058 7.93 -24.98 15.54
N ILE A 1059 7.47 -25.85 16.44
CA ILE A 1059 6.13 -25.80 17.00
C ILE A 1059 6.20 -24.98 18.30
N GLU A 1060 5.48 -23.87 18.32
CA GLU A 1060 5.13 -23.15 19.53
C GLU A 1060 3.81 -23.75 20.05
N ASP A 1061 3.85 -24.38 21.23
CA ASP A 1061 2.70 -25.05 21.84
C ASP A 1061 2.09 -24.15 22.92
N TRP A 1062 0.92 -23.57 22.63
CA TRP A 1062 0.21 -22.67 23.54
C TRP A 1062 -0.38 -23.37 24.75
N ASP A 1063 -0.49 -24.71 24.76
CA ASP A 1063 -0.87 -25.46 25.96
C ASP A 1063 0.34 -25.66 26.92
N SER A 1064 1.57 -25.36 26.45
CA SER A 1064 2.76 -25.23 27.33
C SER A 1064 2.86 -23.88 28.04
N PHE A 1065 2.11 -22.87 27.58
CA PHE A 1065 1.96 -21.62 28.33
C PHE A 1065 1.06 -21.86 29.55
N GLY A 1066 1.60 -21.58 30.75
CA GLY A 1066 0.78 -21.52 31.94
C GLY A 1066 -0.23 -20.36 31.90
N GLN A 1067 -0.93 -20.14 33.02
CA GLN A 1067 -1.77 -18.94 33.19
C GLN A 1067 -1.14 -17.99 34.23
N PRO A 1068 -0.04 -17.29 33.91
CA PRO A 1068 0.56 -16.28 34.80
C PRO A 1068 -0.37 -15.08 35.02
N PHE A 1069 -1.37 -14.90 34.16
CA PHE A 1069 -2.51 -14.00 34.34
C PHE A 1069 -3.78 -14.64 33.72
N PRO A 1070 -4.97 -14.40 34.28
CA PRO A 1070 -6.21 -14.91 33.73
C PRO A 1070 -6.59 -14.16 32.44
N ILE A 1071 -7.23 -14.87 31.53
CA ILE A 1071 -7.94 -14.34 30.36
C ILE A 1071 -9.38 -14.84 30.47
N THR A 1072 -10.38 -13.98 30.24
CA THR A 1072 -11.78 -14.41 30.16
C THR A 1072 -12.35 -14.14 28.77
N VAL A 1073 -13.07 -15.11 28.22
CA VAL A 1073 -13.60 -15.07 26.85
C VAL A 1073 -15.09 -15.41 26.85
N ASP A 1074 -15.88 -14.68 26.07
CA ASP A 1074 -17.25 -15.06 25.72
C ASP A 1074 -17.67 -14.59 24.33
N PHE A 1075 -18.67 -15.27 23.76
CA PHE A 1075 -19.37 -14.83 22.56
C PHE A 1075 -20.66 -14.12 22.95
N GLN A 1076 -20.88 -12.95 22.37
CA GLN A 1076 -22.11 -12.18 22.50
C GLN A 1076 -22.81 -12.13 21.15
N GLU A 1077 -24.13 -12.26 21.14
CA GLU A 1077 -24.91 -12.09 19.91
C GLU A 1077 -24.96 -10.60 19.52
N ILE A 1078 -24.71 -10.30 18.24
CA ILE A 1078 -24.87 -8.94 17.73
C ILE A 1078 -26.36 -8.65 17.57
N ASN A 1079 -26.94 -7.89 18.51
CA ASN A 1079 -28.24 -7.27 18.29
C ASN A 1079 -28.04 -6.05 17.37
N GLU A 1080 -28.55 -6.13 16.15
CA GLU A 1080 -28.40 -5.08 15.14
C GLU A 1080 -29.12 -3.78 15.53
N GLU A 1081 -30.17 -3.84 16.36
CA GLU A 1081 -30.81 -2.66 16.96
C GLU A 1081 -29.83 -1.85 17.84
N LEU A 1082 -28.96 -2.53 18.59
CA LEU A 1082 -27.98 -1.87 19.48
C LEU A 1082 -26.83 -1.23 18.69
N LEU A 1083 -26.43 -1.84 17.57
CA LEU A 1083 -25.49 -1.20 16.64
C LEU A 1083 -26.09 0.06 16.02
N LEU A 1084 -27.39 0.05 15.68
CA LEU A 1084 -28.08 1.23 15.14
C LEU A 1084 -28.10 2.38 16.16
N VAL A 1085 -28.35 2.09 17.44
CA VAL A 1085 -28.33 3.07 18.54
C VAL A 1085 -26.94 3.65 18.76
N GLU A 1086 -25.88 2.84 18.76
CA GLU A 1086 -24.49 3.32 18.87
C GLU A 1086 -24.07 4.15 17.65
N GLU A 1087 -24.49 3.79 16.43
CA GLU A 1087 -24.18 4.56 15.22
C GLU A 1087 -24.87 5.94 15.23
N ILE A 1088 -26.14 6.00 15.66
CA ILE A 1088 -26.88 7.25 15.88
C ILE A 1088 -26.20 8.09 16.97
N ARG A 1089 -25.77 7.47 18.08
CA ARG A 1089 -25.06 8.14 19.18
C ARG A 1089 -23.72 8.72 18.72
N SER A 1090 -22.96 7.98 17.92
CA SER A 1090 -21.67 8.43 17.38
C SER A 1090 -21.83 9.60 16.41
N LYS A 1091 -22.78 9.52 15.47
CA LYS A 1091 -23.15 10.62 14.57
C LYS A 1091 -23.63 11.86 15.33
N LEU A 1092 -24.37 11.70 16.44
CA LEU A 1092 -24.75 12.80 17.33
C LEU A 1092 -23.53 13.44 18.03
N ILE A 1093 -22.57 12.65 18.51
CA ILE A 1093 -21.33 13.17 19.12
C ILE A 1093 -20.51 13.96 18.09
N GLU A 1094 -20.37 13.45 16.87
CA GLU A 1094 -19.65 14.13 15.79
C GLU A 1094 -20.30 15.48 15.44
N VAL A 1095 -21.62 15.52 15.26
CA VAL A 1095 -22.39 16.75 15.00
C VAL A 1095 -22.27 17.77 16.14
N TRP A 1096 -22.30 17.34 17.41
CA TRP A 1096 -22.14 18.26 18.55
C TRP A 1096 -20.69 18.74 18.74
N THR A 1097 -19.71 17.91 18.41
CA THR A 1097 -18.29 18.28 18.44
C THR A 1097 -17.97 19.32 17.37
N ALA A 1098 -18.51 19.13 16.16
CA ALA A 1098 -18.45 20.14 15.09
C ALA A 1098 -19.16 21.45 15.47
N ALA A 1099 -20.19 21.40 16.33
CA ALA A 1099 -20.87 22.57 16.89
C ALA A 1099 -20.11 23.27 18.05
N GLY A 1100 -18.85 22.89 18.32
CA GLY A 1100 -17.96 23.59 19.25
C GLY A 1100 -18.32 23.49 20.73
N LYS A 1101 -19.21 22.56 21.12
CA LYS A 1101 -19.60 22.35 22.52
C LYS A 1101 -18.79 21.20 23.14
N PRO A 1102 -17.94 21.44 24.15
CA PRO A 1102 -17.20 20.38 24.81
C PRO A 1102 -18.16 19.52 25.66
N ILE A 1103 -18.45 18.30 25.21
CA ILE A 1103 -19.21 17.32 26.00
C ILE A 1103 -18.24 16.35 26.69
N ASN A 1104 -18.10 16.44 28.00
CA ASN A 1104 -17.43 15.41 28.80
C ASN A 1104 -18.34 14.18 29.03
N LEU A 1105 -18.89 13.62 27.95
CA LEU A 1105 -19.51 12.30 27.97
C LEU A 1105 -18.41 11.26 27.81
N ILE A 1106 -17.93 10.73 28.93
CA ILE A 1106 -17.17 9.46 28.92
C ILE A 1106 -18.10 8.42 28.27
N PRO A 1107 -17.72 7.78 27.15
CA PRO A 1107 -18.60 6.85 26.45
C PRO A 1107 -18.85 5.64 27.34
N SER A 1108 -20.05 5.57 27.92
CA SER A 1108 -20.56 4.39 28.61
C SER A 1108 -20.55 3.24 27.59
N PRO A 1109 -19.84 2.12 27.86
CA PRO A 1109 -19.72 1.04 26.88
C PRO A 1109 -21.10 0.47 26.55
N PRO A 1110 -21.33 0.04 25.29
CA PRO A 1110 -22.62 -0.53 24.90
C PRO A 1110 -22.97 -1.74 25.78
N PRO A 1111 -24.24 -1.88 26.18
CA PRO A 1111 -24.68 -2.94 27.08
C PRO A 1111 -24.33 -4.31 26.50
N ALA A 1112 -23.79 -5.19 27.34
CA ALA A 1112 -23.28 -6.49 26.91
C ALA A 1112 -24.38 -7.29 26.19
N GLY A 1113 -24.04 -7.84 25.02
CA GLY A 1113 -24.95 -8.69 24.27
C GLY A 1113 -25.27 -9.97 25.06
N LYS A 1114 -26.38 -10.63 24.74
CA LYS A 1114 -26.71 -11.92 25.36
C LYS A 1114 -25.60 -12.92 25.04
N LYS A 1115 -25.01 -13.53 26.07
CA LYS A 1115 -23.94 -14.53 25.90
C LYS A 1115 -24.49 -15.75 25.15
N LYS A 1116 -23.98 -15.99 23.95
CA LYS A 1116 -24.44 -17.05 23.03
C LYS A 1116 -23.51 -18.25 23.13
N LYS A 1117 -24.08 -19.44 23.35
CA LYS A 1117 -23.34 -20.71 23.51
C LYS A 1117 -23.51 -21.69 22.36
N ARG A 1118 -24.53 -21.48 21.53
CA ARG A 1118 -24.86 -22.31 20.37
C ARG A 1118 -24.94 -21.46 19.12
N PHE A 1119 -24.56 -22.05 17.99
CA PHE A 1119 -24.27 -21.32 16.78
C PHE A 1119 -24.94 -21.98 15.58
N THR A 1120 -25.70 -21.20 14.80
CA THR A 1120 -26.25 -21.61 13.51
C THR A 1120 -25.57 -20.85 12.37
N LEU A 1121 -25.57 -21.46 11.18
CA LEU A 1121 -24.95 -20.91 9.98
C LEU A 1121 -25.46 -19.49 9.68
N GLY A 1122 -24.54 -18.56 9.38
CA GLY A 1122 -24.85 -17.14 9.15
C GLY A 1122 -25.06 -16.29 10.42
N ASN A 1123 -24.95 -16.84 11.63
CA ASN A 1123 -25.02 -16.02 12.85
C ASN A 1123 -23.87 -15.00 12.93
N ARG A 1124 -24.21 -13.77 13.34
CA ARG A 1124 -23.28 -12.68 13.67
C ARG A 1124 -23.01 -12.63 15.16
N LEU A 1125 -21.74 -12.61 15.53
CA LEU A 1125 -21.26 -12.72 16.92
C LEU A 1125 -20.21 -11.64 17.19
N THR A 1126 -20.02 -11.31 18.47
CA THR A 1126 -18.85 -10.60 18.97
C THR A 1126 -18.10 -11.52 19.92
N LEU A 1127 -16.86 -11.86 19.57
CA LEU A 1127 -15.90 -12.48 20.48
C LEU A 1127 -15.33 -11.39 21.40
N HIS A 1128 -15.60 -11.51 22.69
CA HIS A 1128 -15.15 -10.59 23.74
C HIS A 1128 -14.04 -11.25 24.53
N ILE A 1129 -12.87 -10.61 24.60
CA ILE A 1129 -11.69 -11.06 25.34
C ILE A 1129 -11.38 -9.99 26.39
N THR A 1130 -11.23 -10.38 27.65
CA THR A 1130 -10.93 -9.45 28.77
C THR A 1130 -9.72 -9.93 29.58
N LEU A 1131 -8.96 -8.98 30.12
CA LEU A 1131 -7.80 -9.16 30.99
C LEU A 1131 -8.13 -8.69 32.43
N PRO A 1132 -8.60 -9.58 33.33
CA PRO A 1132 -9.06 -9.17 34.67
C PRO A 1132 -7.98 -8.59 35.60
N GLN A 1133 -6.70 -8.90 35.35
CA GLN A 1133 -5.56 -8.29 36.05
C GLN A 1133 -5.12 -6.93 35.43
N GLY A 1134 -5.82 -6.48 34.38
CA GLY A 1134 -5.43 -5.32 33.59
C GLY A 1134 -4.47 -5.65 32.45
N TYR A 1135 -4.50 -4.81 31.42
CA TYR A 1135 -3.52 -4.77 30.34
C TYR A 1135 -2.13 -4.38 30.88
N ARG A 1136 -1.10 -5.13 30.48
CA ARG A 1136 0.27 -4.61 30.45
C ARG A 1136 0.63 -4.18 29.04
N LEU A 1137 1.51 -3.19 28.96
CA LEU A 1137 1.97 -2.61 27.72
C LEU A 1137 2.59 -3.69 26.80
N GLY A 1138 2.03 -3.85 25.61
CA GLY A 1138 2.47 -4.86 24.64
C GLY A 1138 1.79 -6.22 24.75
N ASP A 1139 0.73 -6.38 25.55
CA ASP A 1139 -0.10 -7.59 25.53
C ASP A 1139 -0.90 -7.68 24.22
N LEU A 1140 -0.68 -8.75 23.45
CA LEU A 1140 -1.34 -9.00 22.16
C LEU A 1140 -2.18 -10.28 22.22
N ALA A 1141 -3.43 -10.21 21.77
CA ALA A 1141 -4.30 -11.38 21.60
C ALA A 1141 -4.04 -12.03 20.23
N HIS A 1142 -3.47 -13.22 20.24
CA HIS A 1142 -3.41 -14.12 19.10
C HIS A 1142 -4.62 -15.07 19.14
N VAL A 1143 -5.38 -15.11 18.06
CA VAL A 1143 -6.60 -15.92 17.93
C VAL A 1143 -6.45 -16.89 16.78
N VAL A 1144 -6.81 -18.15 17.01
CA VAL A 1144 -7.02 -19.17 15.97
C VAL A 1144 -8.47 -19.63 16.09
N LEU A 1145 -9.29 -19.33 15.08
CA LEU A 1145 -10.71 -19.66 15.02
C LEU A 1145 -10.94 -21.10 14.53
N PRO A 1146 -12.07 -21.73 14.92
CA PRO A 1146 -12.47 -23.02 14.39
C PRO A 1146 -12.94 -22.86 12.93
N PRO A 1147 -12.97 -23.94 12.13
CA PRO A 1147 -13.41 -23.88 10.72
C PRO A 1147 -14.78 -23.25 10.52
N CYS A 1148 -15.70 -23.39 11.48
CA CYS A 1148 -17.03 -22.78 11.41
C CYS A 1148 -17.11 -21.26 11.63
N LEU A 1149 -16.08 -20.58 12.16
CA LEU A 1149 -16.10 -19.12 12.41
C LEU A 1149 -15.04 -18.38 11.59
N SER A 1150 -15.34 -17.14 11.19
CA SER A 1150 -14.39 -16.21 10.55
C SER A 1150 -14.54 -14.80 11.12
N ALA A 1151 -13.45 -14.06 11.35
CA ALA A 1151 -13.49 -12.74 12.01
C ALA A 1151 -13.82 -11.55 11.09
N ALA A 1152 -13.71 -11.75 9.79
CA ALA A 1152 -14.21 -10.82 8.80
C ALA A 1152 -14.54 -11.60 7.52
N ILE A 1153 -15.42 -11.02 6.71
CA ILE A 1153 -15.45 -11.26 5.27
C ILE A 1153 -15.35 -9.88 4.63
N GLU A 1154 -14.12 -9.55 4.26
CA GLU A 1154 -13.74 -8.32 3.56
C GLU A 1154 -12.98 -8.77 2.31
N GLY A 1155 -13.47 -8.44 1.12
CA GLY A 1155 -12.89 -8.97 -0.12
C GLY A 1155 -13.11 -10.49 -0.31
N GLY A 1156 -14.11 -11.07 0.37
CA GLY A 1156 -14.49 -12.49 0.22
C GLY A 1156 -13.62 -13.52 0.96
N ALA A 1157 -12.52 -13.12 1.61
CA ALA A 1157 -11.61 -14.07 2.26
C ALA A 1157 -12.09 -14.56 3.64
N LYS A 1158 -11.73 -15.80 4.00
CA LYS A 1158 -12.02 -16.39 5.32
C LYS A 1158 -10.88 -16.02 6.30
N VAL A 1159 -11.07 -15.00 7.15
CA VAL A 1159 -10.09 -14.66 8.21
C VAL A 1159 -10.20 -15.67 9.38
N LYS A 1160 -9.23 -16.59 9.46
CA LYS A 1160 -9.20 -17.69 10.45
C LYS A 1160 -8.20 -17.49 11.59
N ARG A 1161 -7.15 -16.68 11.38
CA ARG A 1161 -6.09 -16.44 12.36
C ARG A 1161 -5.70 -14.96 12.34
N PHE A 1162 -5.40 -14.37 13.49
CA PHE A 1162 -5.02 -12.96 13.58
C PHE A 1162 -4.38 -12.62 14.93
N THR A 1163 -3.76 -11.44 14.98
CA THR A 1163 -3.15 -10.82 16.17
C THR A 1163 -3.78 -9.45 16.38
N LEU A 1164 -4.18 -9.09 17.58
CA LEU A 1164 -4.72 -7.77 17.91
C LEU A 1164 -4.12 -7.23 19.22
N ASP A 1165 -3.72 -5.96 19.22
CA ASP A 1165 -3.37 -5.23 20.44
C ASP A 1165 -4.66 -4.81 21.17
N PHE A 1166 -4.67 -4.87 22.49
CA PHE A 1166 -5.75 -4.33 23.31
C PHE A 1166 -5.73 -2.78 23.35
N ALA A 1167 -4.68 -2.13 22.84
CA ALA A 1167 -4.54 -0.68 22.70
C ALA A 1167 -4.77 0.07 24.03
N GLY A 1168 -4.16 -0.40 25.12
CA GLY A 1168 -4.28 0.18 26.46
C GLY A 1168 -5.58 -0.16 27.21
N ARG A 1169 -6.47 -0.99 26.64
CA ARG A 1169 -7.76 -1.36 27.24
C ARG A 1169 -7.67 -2.71 27.93
N ASN A 1170 -8.52 -2.95 28.93
CA ASN A 1170 -8.63 -4.26 29.58
C ASN A 1170 -9.54 -5.23 28.81
N GLU A 1171 -10.17 -4.79 27.72
CA GLU A 1171 -11.04 -5.63 26.87
C GLU A 1171 -10.83 -5.36 25.37
N LEU A 1172 -11.06 -6.41 24.58
CA LEU A 1172 -11.02 -6.44 23.12
C LEU A 1172 -12.32 -7.10 22.62
N ARG A 1173 -12.93 -6.52 21.59
CA ARG A 1173 -14.18 -7.00 20.97
C ARG A 1173 -13.97 -7.19 19.48
N ILE A 1174 -14.29 -8.39 18.98
CA ILE A 1174 -13.97 -8.83 17.61
C ILE A 1174 -15.26 -9.35 16.97
N PRO A 1175 -15.77 -8.76 15.88
CA PRO A 1175 -16.93 -9.31 15.17
C PRO A 1175 -16.56 -10.66 14.55
N LEU A 1176 -17.49 -11.61 14.49
CA LEU A 1176 -17.33 -12.90 13.80
C LEU A 1176 -18.62 -13.27 13.04
N LEU A 1177 -18.47 -14.09 12.00
CA LEU A 1177 -19.56 -14.75 11.28
C LEU A 1177 -19.41 -16.28 11.38
N VAL A 1178 -20.52 -17.00 11.58
CA VAL A 1178 -20.56 -18.46 11.40
C VAL A 1178 -20.61 -18.77 9.90
N THR A 1179 -19.50 -19.27 9.34
CA THR A 1179 -19.35 -19.54 7.90
C THR A 1179 -19.63 -20.99 7.50
N ALA A 1180 -19.51 -21.95 8.41
CA ALA A 1180 -19.77 -23.38 8.13
C ALA A 1180 -20.82 -23.97 9.08
N LYS A 1181 -21.48 -25.06 8.68
CA LYS A 1181 -22.39 -25.81 9.56
C LYS A 1181 -21.58 -26.59 10.62
N LEU A 1182 -21.78 -26.28 11.89
CA LEU A 1182 -21.13 -26.99 12.99
C LEU A 1182 -21.64 -28.45 13.06
N GLN A 1183 -20.76 -29.41 12.79
CA GLN A 1183 -21.04 -30.84 13.00
C GLN A 1183 -20.65 -31.25 14.43
N GLY A 1184 -21.45 -30.84 15.41
CA GLY A 1184 -21.22 -31.09 16.83
C GLY A 1184 -20.44 -29.97 17.51
N THR A 1185 -19.28 -30.30 18.09
CA THR A 1185 -18.35 -29.37 18.75
C THR A 1185 -17.15 -29.11 17.84
N GLN A 1186 -16.67 -27.87 17.79
CA GLN A 1186 -15.34 -27.54 17.26
C GLN A 1186 -14.54 -26.75 18.30
N HIS A 1187 -13.21 -26.87 18.28
CA HIS A 1187 -12.31 -26.22 19.24
C HIS A 1187 -11.48 -25.10 18.60
N PHE A 1188 -11.13 -24.11 19.41
CA PHE A 1188 -10.39 -22.92 18.98
C PHE A 1188 -9.50 -22.40 20.11
N ALA A 1189 -8.53 -21.55 19.81
CA ALA A 1189 -7.52 -21.14 20.78
C ALA A 1189 -7.30 -19.63 20.82
N ILE A 1190 -7.06 -19.11 22.02
CA ILE A 1190 -6.64 -17.74 22.27
C ILE A 1190 -5.41 -17.76 23.19
N CYS A 1191 -4.31 -17.21 22.70
CA CYS A 1191 -3.16 -16.85 23.51
C CYS A 1191 -3.07 -15.33 23.61
N VAL A 1192 -2.92 -14.80 24.83
CA VAL A 1192 -2.45 -13.43 25.01
C VAL A 1192 -0.99 -13.50 25.44
N ARG A 1193 -0.08 -12.90 24.68
CA ARG A 1193 1.33 -12.80 25.05
C ARG A 1193 1.87 -11.39 24.93
N ASN A 1194 2.85 -11.06 25.75
CA ASN A 1194 3.47 -9.74 25.75
C ASN A 1194 4.67 -9.71 24.79
N MET A 1195 4.75 -8.67 23.96
CA MET A 1195 5.82 -8.57 22.95
C MET A 1195 7.20 -8.13 23.50
N PHE A 1196 7.29 -7.79 24.79
CA PHE A 1196 8.53 -7.45 25.49
C PHE A 1196 8.93 -8.50 26.54
N GLU A 1197 7.94 -9.16 27.15
CA GLU A 1197 8.09 -10.23 28.16
C GLU A 1197 7.64 -11.59 27.56
N GLU A 1198 8.56 -12.38 26.98
CA GLU A 1198 8.26 -13.70 26.35
C GLU A 1198 7.59 -14.69 27.33
N GLU A 1199 7.94 -14.61 28.61
CA GLU A 1199 7.37 -15.37 29.72
C GLU A 1199 5.94 -14.93 30.09
N ARG A 1200 5.55 -13.70 29.73
CA ARG A 1200 4.18 -13.21 29.90
C ARG A 1200 3.34 -13.65 28.71
N ALA A 1201 3.22 -14.97 28.57
CA ALA A 1201 2.23 -15.62 27.73
C ALA A 1201 1.19 -16.32 28.63
N SER A 1202 -0.09 -16.19 28.28
CA SER A 1202 -1.19 -16.91 28.89
C SER A 1202 -2.08 -17.46 27.80
N SER A 1203 -2.57 -18.69 27.98
CA SER A 1203 -3.45 -19.38 27.05
C SER A 1203 -4.79 -19.67 27.72
N THR A 1204 -5.88 -19.54 26.98
CA THR A 1204 -7.18 -20.07 27.40
C THR A 1204 -7.22 -21.60 27.38
N GLY A 1205 -6.21 -22.24 26.81
CA GLY A 1205 -6.32 -23.58 26.26
C GLY A 1205 -7.34 -23.60 25.11
N LEU A 1206 -7.80 -24.80 24.79
CA LEU A 1206 -8.85 -25.02 23.79
C LEU A 1206 -10.22 -24.61 24.35
N LEU A 1207 -10.83 -23.60 23.72
CA LEU A 1207 -12.21 -23.17 23.92
C LEU A 1207 -13.11 -23.88 22.90
N THR A 1208 -14.40 -24.04 23.21
CA THR A 1208 -15.35 -24.78 22.38
C THR A 1208 -16.46 -23.91 21.80
N VAL A 1209 -16.94 -24.31 20.62
CA VAL A 1209 -18.19 -23.83 20.01
C VAL A 1209 -19.07 -25.02 19.64
N THR A 1210 -20.37 -24.92 19.88
CA THR A 1210 -21.32 -26.01 19.62
C THR A 1210 -22.44 -25.57 18.68
N GLY A 1211 -22.84 -26.45 17.77
CA GLY A 1211 -24.01 -26.21 16.91
C GLY A 1211 -25.32 -26.26 17.70
N ASP A 1212 -26.37 -25.66 17.15
CA ASP A 1212 -27.71 -26.19 17.39
C ASP A 1212 -27.88 -27.49 16.58
N THR A 1213 -28.41 -28.51 17.26
CA THR A 1213 -28.62 -29.90 16.77
C THR A 1213 -29.92 -30.04 16.01
#